data_AF-A0A1Q3HDR5-F1
#
_entry.id   AF-A0A1Q3HDR5-F1
#
_cell.length_a   1.000
_cell.length_b   1.000
_cell.length_c   1.000
_cell.angle_alpha   90.00
_cell.angle_beta   90.00
_cell.angle_gamma   90.00
#
_symmetry.space_group_name_H-M   'P 1'
#
loop_
_entity.id
_entity.type
_entity.pdbx_description
1 polymer ?
#
loop_
_entity_poly.entity_id
_entity_poly.type
_entity_poly.pdbx_seq_one_letter_code
_entity_poly.pdbx_strand_id
1 'polypeptide(L)'
;MSSSSTAPLAPESALLRVAPPPEESPLRRAELRLQELLAEIDSLDTELDSLALELERFSRAYEDSLSASFEEVSRSERLLRRLRNLQDAASALTRLLEQPALPSADPRKPPERSAPPRTSARQSPEEPSKRATFDDDEDEDTFEDEERPEDDSPSEEELQAEREDEAVALKRLHRRLARLLHPDLAQSDEERTRLDALMARVNVAYEAGDRTTLELIAAKVGAGDTAPGNLTDDERLAHLERRIRILSTAVHSLRQQRESLRATATARLHEEAKGREAEGRDYLAETRAEMDEELQGLAQDARARMRQLERAARTLTSLRNKRMSTLAENVKGRKLRAFDPVQESPLVRQGVLRLERQRATPAARELARRLEDAVSQEPWQVALTLMAFFAEAAGRPPPGLDTTEAWAERYELLRELDMPEAPTYDQALTRLPRHLELGMRVMKKEVRFGLQLRDAELLAAVPLALQREDVAERGRSVLAVLGPQEQCKRCGEEVLLQHLLRTRGLDELNGMLCPLCAHVQKSYWLYSRSEGQEALLPHSLRLGTIVEQGVRLAGTTIGFQLLPEERDTLTTAQLLQRFVDLYLQPYGVELAPAHLRLEQRGKALEPEALVTRGAITLKLAPEAGTSEKEVLELLRSRIERRFRPDASR
;
A
#
# COMPACT_ATOMS: atom_id res chain seq x y z
N MET A 1 -64.22 -86.70 -0.95
CA MET A 1 -64.15 -88.15 -1.23
C MET A 1 -62.73 -88.59 -1.02
N SER A 2 -62.59 -89.60 -0.17
CA SER A 2 -61.38 -90.39 0.07
C SER A 2 -60.72 -90.81 -1.25
N SER A 3 -59.39 -90.93 -1.27
CA SER A 3 -58.75 -92.25 -1.43
C SER A 3 -57.23 -92.14 -1.41
N SER A 4 -56.67 -93.05 -0.64
CA SER A 4 -55.28 -93.40 -0.44
C SER A 4 -54.58 -93.81 -1.75
N SER A 5 -53.25 -93.77 -1.73
CA SER A 5 -52.38 -94.96 -1.92
C SER A 5 -51.18 -94.72 -2.84
N THR A 6 -50.08 -95.32 -2.41
CA THR A 6 -48.94 -95.83 -3.19
C THR A 6 -47.85 -94.84 -3.60
N ALA A 7 -46.76 -94.88 -2.85
CA ALA A 7 -45.44 -94.47 -3.32
C ALA A 7 -44.96 -95.39 -4.46
N PRO A 8 -44.23 -94.84 -5.44
CA PRO A 8 -43.19 -95.56 -6.13
C PRO A 8 -41.82 -94.95 -5.81
N LEU A 9 -40.84 -95.86 -5.70
CA LEU A 9 -39.42 -95.60 -5.49
C LEU A 9 -38.88 -94.62 -6.53
N ALA A 10 -38.22 -93.55 -6.07
CA ALA A 10 -37.48 -92.63 -6.91
C ALA A 10 -36.16 -93.26 -7.38
N PRO A 11 -35.71 -92.99 -8.62
CA PRO A 11 -34.45 -93.51 -9.14
C PRO A 11 -33.27 -92.87 -8.41
N GLU A 12 -32.29 -93.70 -8.02
CA GLU A 12 -30.99 -93.29 -7.51
C GLU A 12 -30.31 -92.38 -8.55
N SER A 13 -30.38 -91.08 -8.30
CA SER A 13 -29.53 -90.10 -8.95
C SER A 13 -28.17 -90.21 -8.30
N ALA A 14 -27.20 -90.71 -9.05
CA ALA A 14 -25.79 -90.71 -8.66
C ALA A 14 -25.36 -89.26 -8.39
N LEU A 15 -25.29 -88.90 -7.10
CA LEU A 15 -24.63 -87.68 -6.66
C LEU A 15 -23.14 -87.84 -6.94
N LEU A 16 -22.68 -87.23 -8.04
CA LEU A 16 -21.29 -86.86 -8.23
C LEU A 16 -20.88 -86.01 -7.01
N ARG A 17 -20.22 -86.65 -6.04
CA ARG A 17 -19.51 -85.95 -4.96
C ARG A 17 -18.41 -85.14 -5.62
N VAL A 18 -18.67 -83.85 -5.85
CA VAL A 18 -17.62 -82.87 -6.04
C VAL A 18 -16.79 -82.88 -4.76
N ALA A 19 -15.50 -83.21 -4.87
CA ALA A 19 -14.59 -83.19 -3.74
C ALA A 19 -14.62 -81.78 -3.10
N PRO A 20 -14.57 -81.67 -1.75
CA PRO A 20 -14.35 -80.37 -1.12
C PRO A 20 -13.07 -79.75 -1.70
N PRO A 21 -13.01 -78.42 -1.90
CA PRO A 21 -11.81 -77.78 -2.41
C PRO A 21 -10.62 -78.19 -1.53
N PRO A 22 -9.45 -78.49 -2.12
CA PRO A 22 -8.29 -78.92 -1.34
C PRO A 22 -7.97 -77.85 -0.28
N GLU A 23 -7.83 -78.25 0.98
CA GLU A 23 -7.38 -77.35 2.05
C GLU A 23 -6.04 -76.73 1.64
N GLU A 24 -5.98 -75.41 1.51
CA GLU A 24 -4.78 -74.70 1.06
C GLU A 24 -3.62 -74.97 2.01
N SER A 25 -2.47 -75.40 1.46
CA SER A 25 -1.29 -75.67 2.27
C SER A 25 -0.88 -74.41 3.05
N PRO A 26 -0.35 -74.55 4.29
CA PRO A 26 0.12 -73.40 5.08
C PRO A 26 1.10 -72.51 4.33
N LEU A 27 1.97 -73.11 3.51
CA LEU A 27 2.92 -72.43 2.63
C LEU A 27 2.20 -71.59 1.58
N ARG A 28 1.17 -72.12 0.90
CA ARG A 28 0.38 -71.39 -0.08
C ARG A 28 -0.36 -70.19 0.53
N ARG A 29 -0.89 -70.34 1.75
CA ARG A 29 -1.53 -69.23 2.49
C ARG A 29 -0.53 -68.12 2.84
N ALA A 30 0.68 -68.47 3.24
CA ALA A 30 1.73 -67.50 3.53
C ALA A 30 2.21 -66.76 2.26
N GLU A 31 2.34 -67.45 1.12
CA GLU A 31 2.65 -66.83 -0.18
C GLU A 31 1.59 -65.80 -0.59
N LEU A 32 0.30 -66.17 -0.53
CA LEU A 32 -0.80 -65.27 -0.84
C LEU A 32 -0.80 -64.05 0.08
N ARG A 33 -0.60 -64.26 1.39
CA ARG A 33 -0.54 -63.16 2.36
C ARG A 33 0.62 -62.19 2.09
N LEU A 34 1.77 -62.71 1.68
CA LEU A 34 2.92 -61.89 1.30
C LEU A 34 2.61 -61.06 0.04
N GLN A 35 1.98 -61.66 -0.97
CA GLN A 35 1.56 -60.97 -2.19
C GLN A 35 0.55 -59.86 -1.88
N GLU A 36 -0.44 -60.11 -1.02
CA GLU A 36 -1.40 -59.10 -0.55
C GLU A 36 -0.71 -57.92 0.13
N LEU A 37 0.23 -58.19 1.04
CA LEU A 37 0.95 -57.13 1.76
C LEU A 37 1.81 -56.28 0.83
N LEU A 38 2.46 -56.89 -0.17
CA LEU A 38 3.25 -56.15 -1.14
C LEU A 38 2.38 -55.27 -2.04
N ALA A 39 1.25 -55.80 -2.51
CA ALA A 39 0.27 -55.01 -3.26
C ALA A 39 -0.30 -53.85 -2.42
N GLU A 40 -0.55 -54.08 -1.13
CA GLU A 40 -1.00 -53.03 -0.22
C GLU A 40 0.07 -51.94 -0.03
N ILE A 41 1.34 -52.32 0.14
CA ILE A 41 2.45 -51.38 0.25
C ILE A 41 2.58 -50.53 -1.02
N ASP A 42 2.52 -51.15 -2.20
CA ASP A 42 2.60 -50.45 -3.48
C ASP A 42 1.43 -49.46 -3.65
N SER A 43 0.22 -49.84 -3.23
CA SER A 43 -0.96 -48.97 -3.21
C SER A 43 -0.77 -47.79 -2.26
N LEU A 44 -0.30 -48.05 -1.02
CA LEU A 44 -0.09 -47.01 -0.02
C LEU A 44 1.02 -46.03 -0.41
N ASP A 45 2.13 -46.51 -0.97
CA ASP A 45 3.20 -45.64 -1.48
C ASP A 45 2.69 -44.76 -2.63
N THR A 46 1.87 -45.33 -3.54
CA THR A 46 1.27 -44.57 -4.65
C THR A 46 0.28 -43.53 -4.15
N GLU A 47 -0.61 -43.89 -3.21
CA GLU A 47 -1.52 -42.97 -2.54
C GLU A 47 -0.77 -41.84 -1.83
N LEU A 48 0.29 -42.17 -1.09
CA LEU A 48 1.09 -41.20 -0.34
C LEU A 48 1.79 -40.21 -1.24
N ASP A 49 2.49 -40.68 -2.27
CA ASP A 49 3.20 -39.82 -3.20
C ASP A 49 2.21 -38.97 -4.02
N SER A 50 1.08 -39.54 -4.46
CA SER A 50 0.01 -38.79 -5.13
C SER A 50 -0.54 -37.69 -4.23
N LEU A 51 -0.88 -38.02 -2.97
CA LEU A 51 -1.39 -37.05 -2.02
C LEU A 51 -0.34 -35.97 -1.73
N ALA A 52 0.93 -36.33 -1.56
CA ALA A 52 1.99 -35.36 -1.31
C ALA A 52 2.15 -34.36 -2.47
N LEU A 53 2.14 -34.84 -3.72
CA LEU A 53 2.21 -33.97 -4.91
C LEU A 53 0.98 -33.07 -5.04
N GLU A 54 -0.23 -33.60 -4.82
CA GLU A 54 -1.46 -32.80 -4.83
C GLU A 54 -1.40 -31.68 -3.79
N LEU A 55 -0.94 -31.99 -2.57
CA LEU A 55 -0.82 -31.00 -1.50
C LEU A 55 0.25 -29.95 -1.78
N GLU A 56 1.36 -30.34 -2.40
CA GLU A 56 2.41 -29.40 -2.80
C GLU A 56 1.92 -28.44 -3.89
N ARG A 57 1.26 -28.97 -4.94
CA ARG A 57 0.63 -28.14 -5.98
C ARG A 57 -0.41 -27.21 -5.40
N PHE A 58 -1.28 -27.71 -4.53
CA PHE A 58 -2.29 -26.89 -3.85
C PHE A 58 -1.65 -25.81 -2.97
N SER A 59 -0.58 -26.12 -2.22
CA SER A 59 0.11 -25.15 -1.38
C SER A 59 0.68 -23.99 -2.21
N ARG A 60 1.31 -24.28 -3.36
CA ARG A 60 1.81 -23.25 -4.28
C ARG A 60 0.67 -22.39 -4.83
N ALA A 61 -0.37 -23.02 -5.36
CA ALA A 61 -1.55 -22.30 -5.86
C ALA A 61 -2.23 -21.43 -4.79
N TYR A 62 -2.31 -21.93 -3.56
CA TYR A 62 -2.86 -21.20 -2.41
C TYR A 62 -2.00 -19.97 -2.07
N GLU A 63 -0.68 -20.14 -1.98
CA GLU A 63 0.27 -19.05 -1.71
C GLU A 63 0.24 -17.99 -2.81
N ASP A 64 0.31 -18.39 -4.08
CA ASP A 64 0.29 -17.48 -5.23
C ASP A 64 -1.03 -16.71 -5.32
N SER A 65 -2.15 -17.37 -4.98
CA SER A 65 -3.47 -16.77 -5.08
C SER A 65 -3.81 -15.81 -3.94
N LEU A 66 -3.34 -16.09 -2.71
CA LEU A 66 -3.85 -15.42 -1.50
C LEU A 66 -2.79 -14.64 -0.71
N SER A 67 -1.49 -14.86 -0.94
CA SER A 67 -0.41 -14.21 -0.17
C SER A 67 -0.50 -12.68 -0.20
N ALA A 68 -0.73 -12.10 -1.39
CA ALA A 68 -0.89 -10.65 -1.54
C ALA A 68 -2.08 -10.10 -0.73
N SER A 69 -3.22 -10.80 -0.74
CA SER A 69 -4.40 -10.41 0.05
C SER A 69 -4.13 -10.50 1.54
N PHE A 70 -3.43 -11.54 2.02
CA PHE A 70 -3.07 -11.68 3.44
C PHE A 70 -2.13 -10.57 3.90
N GLU A 71 -1.17 -10.19 3.06
CA GLU A 71 -0.30 -9.07 3.34
C GLU A 71 -1.08 -7.76 3.45
N GLU A 72 -2.05 -7.51 2.57
CA GLU A 72 -2.90 -6.32 2.61
C GLU A 72 -3.79 -6.28 3.86
N VAL A 73 -4.40 -7.41 4.25
CA VAL A 73 -5.16 -7.51 5.50
C VAL A 73 -4.26 -7.17 6.68
N SER A 74 -3.07 -7.78 6.73
CA SER A 74 -2.07 -7.52 7.77
C SER A 74 -1.62 -6.06 7.83
N ARG A 75 -1.45 -5.39 6.67
CA ARG A 75 -1.11 -3.96 6.58
C ARG A 75 -2.26 -3.09 7.09
N SER A 76 -3.49 -3.41 6.71
CA SER A 76 -4.71 -2.71 7.15
C SER A 76 -4.93 -2.82 8.66
N GLU A 77 -4.72 -4.00 9.24
CA GLU A 77 -4.76 -4.17 10.69
C GLU A 77 -3.70 -3.33 11.43
N ARG A 78 -2.46 -3.27 10.88
CA ARG A 78 -1.40 -2.43 11.47
C ARG A 78 -1.80 -0.96 11.45
N LEU A 79 -2.43 -0.48 10.38
CA LEU A 79 -2.98 0.87 10.30
C LEU A 79 -4.05 1.10 11.38
N LEU A 80 -5.01 0.19 11.54
CA LEU A 80 -6.04 0.30 12.58
C LEU A 80 -5.45 0.31 14.00
N ARG A 81 -4.45 -0.53 14.27
CA ARG A 81 -3.73 -0.51 15.56
C ARG A 81 -3.07 0.85 15.80
N ARG A 82 -2.43 1.43 14.78
CA ARG A 82 -1.83 2.78 14.86
C ARG A 82 -2.88 3.86 15.14
N LEU A 83 -4.00 3.84 14.43
CA LEU A 83 -5.10 4.79 14.63
C LEU A 83 -5.70 4.69 16.04
N ARG A 84 -5.89 3.47 16.55
CA ARG A 84 -6.35 3.23 17.93
C ARG A 84 -5.38 3.82 18.96
N ASN A 85 -4.08 3.59 18.79
CA ASN A 85 -3.07 4.16 19.68
C ASN A 85 -3.10 5.70 19.69
N LEU A 86 -3.31 6.33 18.53
CA LEU A 86 -3.49 7.78 18.44
C LEU A 86 -4.77 8.25 19.15
N GLN A 87 -5.87 7.50 19.05
CA GLN A 87 -7.13 7.80 19.73
C GLN A 87 -6.98 7.73 21.26
N ASP A 88 -6.31 6.69 21.75
CA ASP A 88 -6.04 6.51 23.17
C ASP A 88 -5.15 7.63 23.72
N ALA A 89 -4.10 8.00 22.97
CA ALA A 89 -3.21 9.11 23.30
C ALA A 89 -3.94 10.47 23.28
N ALA A 90 -4.77 10.73 22.28
CA ALA A 90 -5.57 11.96 22.20
C ALA A 90 -6.60 12.04 23.34
N SER A 91 -7.19 10.91 23.72
CA SER A 91 -8.11 10.81 24.86
C SER A 91 -7.38 11.06 26.18
N ALA A 92 -6.17 10.54 26.35
CA ALA A 92 -5.34 10.82 27.52
C ALA A 92 -4.98 12.31 27.63
N LEU A 93 -4.63 12.95 26.50
CA LEU A 93 -4.34 14.38 26.45
C LEU A 93 -5.59 15.23 26.74
N THR A 94 -6.76 14.81 26.27
CA THR A 94 -8.05 15.44 26.58
C THR A 94 -8.33 15.42 28.08
N ARG A 95 -8.20 14.25 28.72
CA ARG A 95 -8.36 14.12 30.19
C ARG A 95 -7.39 15.01 30.96
N LEU A 96 -6.14 15.13 30.50
CA LEU A 96 -5.15 16.01 31.12
C LEU A 96 -5.54 17.49 31.03
N LEU A 97 -6.18 17.90 29.93
CA LEU A 97 -6.65 19.28 29.73
C LEU A 97 -7.87 19.62 30.59
N GLU A 98 -8.76 18.65 30.82
CA GLU A 98 -9.96 18.78 31.64
C GLU A 98 -9.67 18.85 33.15
N GLN A 99 -8.57 18.23 33.60
CA GLN A 99 -8.15 18.32 34.99
C GLN A 99 -7.86 19.78 35.39
N PRO A 100 -8.33 20.24 36.57
CA PRO A 100 -8.01 21.57 37.06
C PRO A 100 -6.50 21.74 37.15
N ALA A 101 -5.99 22.91 36.70
CA ALA A 101 -4.57 23.20 36.76
C ALA A 101 -4.09 23.10 38.21
N LEU A 102 -3.36 22.04 38.55
CA LEU A 102 -2.67 21.94 39.83
C LEU A 102 -1.78 23.19 39.95
N PRO A 103 -1.83 23.93 41.07
CA PRO A 103 -0.90 25.03 41.29
C PRO A 103 0.51 24.46 41.14
N SER A 104 1.30 25.05 40.24
CA SER A 104 2.66 24.57 39.98
C SER A 104 3.40 24.53 41.31
N ALA A 105 3.89 23.36 41.71
CA ALA A 105 4.84 23.27 42.80
C ALA A 105 6.00 24.21 42.45
N ASP A 106 6.23 25.20 43.32
CA ASP A 106 7.31 26.17 43.19
C ASP A 106 8.61 25.42 42.91
N PRO A 107 9.37 25.72 41.83
CA PRO A 107 10.64 25.05 41.55
C PRO A 107 11.73 25.31 42.63
N ARG A 108 11.38 26.01 43.71
CA ARG A 108 12.25 26.35 44.84
C ARG A 108 12.03 25.43 46.03
N LYS A 109 12.25 24.13 45.84
CA LYS A 109 12.74 23.27 46.93
C LYS A 109 13.34 22.00 46.33
N PRO A 110 14.67 21.88 46.25
CA PRO A 110 15.27 20.57 46.06
C PRO A 110 14.89 19.70 47.27
N PRO A 111 14.49 18.43 47.08
CA PRO A 111 14.42 17.50 48.20
C PRO A 111 15.82 17.34 48.79
N GLU A 112 15.90 17.41 50.11
CA GLU A 112 17.14 17.23 50.88
C GLU A 112 17.79 15.89 50.51
N ARG A 113 19.07 15.98 50.16
CA ARG A 113 19.94 14.85 49.88
C ARG A 113 20.18 14.05 51.17
N SER A 114 19.71 12.81 51.21
CA SER A 114 20.31 11.76 52.03
C SER A 114 21.23 10.91 51.14
N ALA A 115 22.53 11.09 51.33
CA ALA A 115 23.58 10.31 50.66
C ALA A 115 23.77 8.95 51.36
N PRO A 116 23.95 7.84 50.63
CA PRO A 116 24.63 6.66 51.13
C PRO A 116 26.12 6.65 50.72
N PRO A 117 26.98 5.92 51.45
CA PRO A 117 28.42 6.01 51.32
C PRO A 117 28.97 5.19 50.14
N ARG A 118 30.14 5.65 49.67
CA ARG A 118 30.96 5.06 48.62
C ARG A 118 31.53 3.69 49.02
N THR A 119 31.50 2.72 48.11
CA THR A 119 32.59 1.74 47.91
C THR A 119 32.78 1.45 46.43
N SER A 120 33.99 1.01 46.09
CA SER A 120 34.67 1.08 44.80
C SER A 120 34.82 -0.28 44.11
N ALA A 121 34.84 -0.30 42.76
CA ALA A 121 35.74 -1.07 41.85
C ALA A 121 35.12 -1.05 40.44
N ARG A 122 35.64 -0.31 39.45
CA ARG A 122 36.72 -0.67 38.49
C ARG A 122 36.57 -2.06 37.86
N GLN A 123 36.19 -2.11 36.58
CA GLN A 123 37.04 -2.61 35.47
C GLN A 123 36.33 -2.46 34.10
N SER A 124 37.05 -1.90 33.12
CA SER A 124 36.81 -2.01 31.68
C SER A 124 37.47 -3.31 31.16
N PRO A 125 37.08 -3.82 29.98
CA PRO A 125 37.92 -3.62 28.76
C PRO A 125 37.06 -3.42 27.48
N GLU A 126 37.40 -2.50 26.57
CA GLU A 126 38.42 -2.56 25.48
C GLU A 126 37.98 -3.40 24.26
N GLU A 127 37.76 -2.71 23.12
CA GLU A 127 37.65 -3.27 21.75
C GLU A 127 39.02 -3.80 21.26
N PRO A 128 39.08 -4.54 20.14
CA PRO A 128 39.46 -3.84 18.90
C PRO A 128 38.95 -4.39 17.55
N SER A 129 38.83 -3.43 16.63
CA SER A 129 38.90 -3.42 15.15
C SER A 129 39.81 -4.45 14.42
N LYS A 130 39.40 -4.83 13.19
CA LYS A 130 40.12 -4.85 11.88
C LYS A 130 39.15 -5.39 10.79
N ARG A 131 38.75 -4.69 9.71
CA ARG A 131 39.40 -4.20 8.47
C ARG A 131 39.89 -5.26 7.46
N ALA A 132 39.54 -4.99 6.19
CA ALA A 132 40.12 -5.43 4.88
C ALA A 132 39.35 -6.58 4.17
N THR A 133 39.10 -6.65 2.84
CA THR A 133 39.42 -5.83 1.62
C THR A 133 38.89 -6.56 0.34
N PHE A 134 38.51 -5.80 -0.71
CA PHE A 134 38.64 -6.02 -2.21
C PHE A 134 37.57 -6.87 -2.96
N ASP A 135 36.85 -6.29 -3.96
CA ASP A 135 37.10 -6.14 -5.44
C ASP A 135 36.96 -7.51 -6.18
N ASP A 136 36.43 -7.72 -7.39
CA ASP A 136 35.99 -7.01 -8.62
C ASP A 136 35.31 -8.16 -9.46
N ASP A 137 34.32 -8.04 -10.35
CA ASP A 137 34.30 -7.59 -11.77
C ASP A 137 32.99 -8.20 -12.38
N GLU A 138 32.15 -7.45 -13.13
CA GLU A 138 32.00 -7.42 -14.62
C GLU A 138 31.50 -8.74 -15.26
N ASP A 139 30.64 -8.83 -16.27
CA ASP A 139 29.79 -7.91 -17.04
C ASP A 139 28.86 -8.76 -17.95
N GLU A 140 27.82 -8.10 -18.49
CA GLU A 140 27.18 -8.23 -19.81
C GLU A 140 27.32 -9.55 -20.63
N ASP A 141 26.24 -10.05 -21.26
CA ASP A 141 25.72 -9.42 -22.48
C ASP A 141 24.40 -10.03 -23.02
N THR A 142 23.72 -9.14 -23.74
CA THR A 142 22.52 -9.22 -24.60
C THR A 142 22.33 -10.47 -25.48
N PHE A 143 21.07 -10.77 -25.87
CA PHE A 143 20.62 -10.89 -27.28
C PHE A 143 19.08 -10.86 -27.40
N GLU A 144 18.60 -10.05 -28.34
CA GLU A 144 17.19 -9.83 -28.72
C GLU A 144 16.67 -10.87 -29.74
N ASP A 145 15.36 -11.11 -29.64
CA ASP A 145 14.33 -11.42 -30.65
C ASP A 145 14.59 -12.34 -31.85
N GLU A 146 13.72 -13.36 -31.99
CA GLU A 146 13.12 -13.71 -33.28
C GLU A 146 11.76 -14.43 -33.10
N GLU A 147 10.74 -13.97 -33.84
CA GLU A 147 9.37 -14.50 -33.87
C GLU A 147 9.22 -15.82 -34.65
N ARG A 148 8.20 -16.61 -34.25
CA ARG A 148 7.38 -17.65 -34.96
C ARG A 148 7.74 -19.13 -34.73
N PRO A 149 6.80 -20.10 -34.91
CA PRO A 149 5.33 -20.04 -35.00
C PRO A 149 4.63 -20.91 -33.92
N GLU A 150 3.29 -20.87 -33.87
CA GLU A 150 2.44 -21.78 -33.09
C GLU A 150 2.81 -23.25 -33.37
N ASP A 151 3.36 -23.94 -32.37
CA ASP A 151 3.57 -25.38 -32.40
C ASP A 151 2.89 -25.99 -31.17
N ASP A 152 2.18 -27.09 -31.39
CA ASP A 152 1.42 -27.87 -30.41
C ASP A 152 2.39 -28.63 -29.49
N SER A 153 3.26 -27.87 -28.82
CA SER A 153 4.28 -28.35 -27.90
C SER A 153 3.75 -28.26 -26.48
N PRO A 154 3.86 -29.33 -25.67
CA PRO A 154 3.48 -29.28 -24.27
C PRO A 154 4.22 -28.13 -23.58
N SER A 155 3.48 -27.35 -22.79
CA SER A 155 3.99 -26.21 -22.04
C SER A 155 5.16 -26.63 -21.14
N GLU A 156 6.04 -25.67 -20.80
CA GLU A 156 7.16 -25.94 -19.88
C GLU A 156 6.68 -26.52 -18.53
N GLU A 157 5.46 -26.17 -18.11
CA GLU A 157 4.80 -26.71 -16.92
C GLU A 157 4.41 -28.20 -17.09
N GLU A 158 3.93 -28.61 -18.26
CA GLU A 158 3.59 -30.01 -18.57
C GLU A 158 4.85 -30.89 -18.66
N LEU A 159 5.90 -30.40 -19.32
CA LEU A 159 7.20 -31.09 -19.40
C LEU A 159 7.87 -31.23 -18.02
N GLN A 160 7.70 -30.24 -17.15
CA GLN A 160 8.21 -30.30 -15.78
C GLN A 160 7.39 -31.30 -14.94
N ALA A 161 6.07 -31.33 -15.10
CA ALA A 161 5.21 -32.31 -14.45
C ALA A 161 5.54 -33.76 -14.86
N GLU A 162 5.78 -34.02 -16.15
CA GLU A 162 6.16 -35.35 -16.65
C GLU A 162 7.51 -35.84 -16.08
N ARG A 163 8.49 -34.92 -15.94
CA ARG A 163 9.80 -35.23 -15.36
C ARG A 163 9.73 -35.47 -13.86
N GLU A 164 8.88 -34.73 -13.15
CA GLU A 164 8.58 -34.97 -11.74
C GLU A 164 7.90 -36.34 -11.54
N ASP A 165 6.94 -36.69 -12.42
CA ASP A 165 6.25 -37.98 -12.39
C ASP A 165 7.21 -39.17 -12.67
N GLU A 166 8.15 -39.03 -13.61
CA GLU A 166 9.16 -40.05 -13.90
C GLU A 166 10.16 -40.24 -12.74
N ALA A 167 10.60 -39.14 -12.12
CA ALA A 167 11.47 -39.18 -10.95
C ALA A 167 10.78 -39.82 -9.73
N VAL A 168 9.48 -39.58 -9.55
CA VAL A 168 8.67 -40.21 -8.51
C VAL A 168 8.49 -41.71 -8.79
N ALA A 169 8.23 -42.10 -10.05
CA ALA A 169 8.13 -43.50 -10.45
C ALA A 169 9.44 -44.28 -10.21
N LEU A 170 10.58 -43.68 -10.53
CA LEU A 170 11.90 -44.27 -10.29
C LEU A 170 12.19 -44.46 -8.79
N LYS A 171 11.88 -43.45 -7.96
CA LYS A 171 11.99 -43.52 -6.49
C LYS A 171 11.10 -44.62 -5.90
N ARG A 172 9.85 -44.73 -6.38
CA ARG A 172 8.92 -45.81 -5.95
C ARG A 172 9.49 -47.18 -6.25
N LEU A 173 9.99 -47.38 -7.47
CA LEU A 173 10.55 -48.66 -7.91
C LEU A 173 11.79 -49.05 -7.09
N HIS A 174 12.66 -48.09 -6.78
CA HIS A 174 13.80 -48.28 -5.88
C HIS A 174 13.36 -48.64 -4.46
N ARG A 175 12.43 -47.90 -3.84
CA ARG A 175 11.91 -48.20 -2.48
C ARG A 175 11.28 -49.60 -2.41
N ARG A 176 10.53 -50.00 -3.44
CA ARG A 176 9.92 -51.32 -3.56
C ARG A 176 10.98 -52.42 -3.59
N LEU A 177 11.98 -52.28 -4.46
CA LEU A 177 13.10 -53.22 -4.56
C LEU A 177 13.91 -53.27 -3.27
N ALA A 178 14.13 -52.12 -2.62
CA ALA A 178 14.85 -52.04 -1.36
C ALA A 178 14.15 -52.79 -0.23
N ARG A 179 12.81 -52.73 -0.15
CA ARG A 179 12.02 -53.50 0.84
C ARG A 179 11.96 -54.98 0.52
N LEU A 180 12.06 -55.36 -0.75
CA LEU A 180 12.02 -56.76 -1.20
C LEU A 180 13.36 -57.48 -1.05
N LEU A 181 14.46 -56.76 -1.23
CA LEU A 181 15.83 -57.29 -1.34
C LEU A 181 16.73 -56.92 -0.15
N HIS A 182 16.19 -56.27 0.90
CA HIS A 182 16.99 -55.83 2.05
C HIS A 182 17.78 -56.98 2.69
N PRO A 183 19.08 -56.82 2.99
CA PRO A 183 19.93 -57.89 3.52
C PRO A 183 19.50 -58.39 4.91
N ASP A 184 18.76 -57.60 5.68
CA ASP A 184 18.16 -58.03 6.96
C ASP A 184 17.08 -59.11 6.81
N LEU A 185 16.68 -59.42 5.57
CA LEU A 185 15.76 -60.52 5.26
C LEU A 185 16.48 -61.88 5.13
N ALA A 186 17.82 -61.92 5.17
CA ALA A 186 18.62 -63.13 5.01
C ALA A 186 18.62 -64.06 6.24
N GLN A 187 18.72 -65.37 5.99
CA GLN A 187 18.79 -66.41 7.02
C GLN A 187 20.22 -66.92 7.30
N SER A 188 21.11 -66.79 6.32
CA SER A 188 22.52 -67.21 6.40
C SER A 188 23.44 -66.10 5.88
N ASP A 189 24.71 -66.16 6.25
CA ASP A 189 25.71 -65.21 5.76
C ASP A 189 25.86 -65.27 4.23
N GLU A 190 25.60 -66.44 3.62
CA GLU A 190 25.60 -66.63 2.17
C GLU A 190 24.40 -65.94 1.48
N GLU A 191 23.20 -66.08 2.04
CA GLU A 191 22.00 -65.39 1.56
C GLU A 191 22.11 -63.87 1.75
N ARG A 192 22.70 -63.45 2.88
CA ARG A 192 22.97 -62.04 3.17
C ARG A 192 23.90 -61.44 2.11
N THR A 193 24.98 -62.14 1.78
CA THR A 193 25.91 -61.72 0.71
C THR A 193 25.21 -61.61 -0.65
N ARG A 194 24.27 -62.51 -0.96
CA ARG A 194 23.48 -62.47 -2.21
C ARG A 194 22.51 -61.28 -2.24
N LEU A 195 21.81 -61.01 -1.15
CA LEU A 195 20.91 -59.86 -1.03
C LEU A 195 21.68 -58.54 -1.02
N ASP A 196 22.83 -58.48 -0.35
CA ASP A 196 23.75 -57.32 -0.37
C ASP A 196 24.20 -57.00 -1.81
N ALA A 197 24.59 -58.02 -2.60
CA ALA A 197 24.99 -57.85 -3.99
C ALA A 197 23.82 -57.40 -4.89
N LEU A 198 22.60 -57.90 -4.66
CA LEU A 198 21.40 -57.48 -5.38
C LEU A 198 20.99 -56.05 -5.02
N MET A 199 21.06 -55.68 -3.73
CA MET A 199 20.79 -54.33 -3.26
C MET A 199 21.81 -53.31 -3.78
N ALA A 200 23.09 -53.67 -3.82
CA ALA A 200 24.12 -52.82 -4.43
C ALA A 200 23.80 -52.52 -5.90
N ARG A 201 23.34 -53.52 -6.66
CA ARG A 201 22.93 -53.35 -8.06
C ARG A 201 21.69 -52.47 -8.21
N VAL A 202 20.72 -52.60 -7.29
CA VAL A 202 19.52 -51.73 -7.25
C VAL A 202 19.91 -50.29 -6.96
N ASN A 203 20.82 -50.05 -6.02
CA ASN A 203 21.30 -48.71 -5.69
C ASN A 203 22.06 -48.08 -6.86
N VAL A 204 22.95 -48.82 -7.52
CA VAL A 204 23.67 -48.34 -8.72
C VAL A 204 22.72 -47.99 -9.86
N ALA A 205 21.70 -48.82 -10.11
CA ALA A 205 20.71 -48.54 -11.16
C ALA A 205 19.85 -47.30 -10.83
N TYR A 206 19.50 -47.10 -9.56
CA TYR A 206 18.79 -45.90 -9.11
C TYR A 206 19.63 -44.63 -9.21
N GLU A 207 20.90 -44.67 -8.76
CA GLU A 207 21.84 -43.54 -8.88
C GLU A 207 22.09 -43.14 -10.34
N ALA A 208 22.06 -44.12 -11.26
CA ALA A 208 22.21 -43.89 -12.69
C ALA A 208 20.92 -43.47 -13.42
N GLY A 209 19.77 -43.39 -12.73
CA GLY A 209 18.48 -43.10 -13.36
C GLY A 209 17.93 -44.24 -14.25
N ASP A 210 18.50 -45.46 -14.18
CA ASP A 210 18.20 -46.56 -15.08
C ASP A 210 16.95 -47.33 -14.65
N ARG A 211 15.79 -46.78 -15.05
CA ARG A 211 14.47 -47.37 -14.82
C ARG A 211 14.36 -48.80 -15.38
N THR A 212 14.90 -49.03 -16.58
CA THR A 212 14.77 -50.33 -17.26
C THR A 212 15.46 -51.45 -16.48
N THR A 213 16.65 -51.18 -15.92
CA THR A 213 17.38 -52.13 -15.09
C THR A 213 16.63 -52.41 -13.78
N LEU A 214 16.03 -51.41 -13.16
CA LEU A 214 15.20 -51.61 -11.96
C LEU A 214 13.95 -52.46 -12.27
N GLU A 215 13.27 -52.22 -13.39
CA GLU A 215 12.08 -53.01 -13.80
C GLU A 215 12.45 -54.47 -14.08
N LEU A 216 13.60 -54.71 -14.72
CA LEU A 216 14.15 -56.05 -14.96
C LEU A 216 14.49 -56.78 -13.66
N ILE A 217 15.04 -56.08 -12.66
CA ILE A 217 15.30 -56.66 -11.34
C ILE A 217 13.97 -56.97 -10.63
N ALA A 218 12.98 -56.09 -10.71
CA ALA A 218 11.67 -56.29 -10.11
C ALA A 218 10.93 -57.50 -10.71
N ALA A 219 10.99 -57.68 -12.03
CA ALA A 219 10.42 -58.84 -12.72
C ALA A 219 11.06 -60.17 -12.26
N LYS A 220 12.38 -60.18 -12.04
CA LYS A 220 13.11 -61.36 -11.53
C LYS A 220 12.76 -61.69 -10.08
N VAL A 221 12.54 -60.68 -9.24
CA VAL A 221 12.11 -60.86 -7.85
C VAL A 221 10.67 -61.36 -7.77
N GLY A 222 9.78 -60.83 -8.61
CA GLY A 222 8.36 -61.25 -8.68
C GLY A 222 8.15 -62.69 -9.16
N ALA A 223 9.10 -63.26 -9.89
CA ALA A 223 9.08 -64.66 -10.34
C ALA A 223 9.45 -65.69 -9.24
N GLY A 224 9.72 -65.25 -8.00
CA GLY A 224 9.98 -66.14 -6.86
C GLY A 224 11.43 -66.64 -6.73
N ASP A 225 12.36 -66.09 -7.52
CA ASP A 225 13.73 -66.62 -7.70
C ASP A 225 14.72 -66.23 -6.58
N THR A 226 14.21 -65.78 -5.43
CA THR A 226 15.03 -65.30 -4.30
C THR A 226 15.36 -66.38 -3.27
N ALA A 227 14.64 -67.50 -3.24
CA ALA A 227 14.90 -68.57 -2.26
C ALA A 227 16.07 -69.48 -2.71
N PRO A 228 16.92 -69.97 -1.78
CA PRO A 228 17.85 -71.05 -2.08
C PRO A 228 17.08 -72.30 -2.51
N GLY A 229 17.49 -72.93 -3.61
CA GLY A 229 16.82 -74.09 -4.21
C GLY A 229 16.74 -75.38 -3.37
N ASN A 230 17.10 -75.33 -2.07
CA ASN A 230 17.25 -76.52 -1.20
C ASN A 230 16.65 -76.35 0.21
N LEU A 231 15.64 -75.49 0.42
CA LEU A 231 14.94 -75.37 1.72
C LEU A 231 13.77 -76.35 1.84
N THR A 232 13.56 -76.89 3.05
CA THR A 232 12.35 -77.67 3.39
C THR A 232 11.10 -76.78 3.45
N ASP A 233 9.91 -77.36 3.30
CA ASP A 233 8.65 -76.60 3.32
C ASP A 233 8.43 -75.84 4.65
N ASP A 234 8.92 -76.38 5.77
CA ASP A 234 8.84 -75.74 7.09
C ASP A 234 9.78 -74.52 7.21
N GLU A 235 11.00 -74.61 6.65
CA GLU A 235 11.96 -73.49 6.61
C GLU A 235 11.47 -72.37 5.67
N ARG A 236 10.82 -72.74 4.56
CA ARG A 236 10.16 -71.78 3.64
C ARG A 236 8.99 -71.08 4.32
N LEU A 237 8.18 -71.79 5.09
CA LEU A 237 7.08 -71.19 5.85
C LEU A 237 7.61 -70.19 6.90
N ALA A 238 8.61 -70.57 7.69
CA ALA A 238 9.22 -69.68 8.69
C ALA A 238 9.85 -68.42 8.05
N HIS A 239 10.40 -68.54 6.84
CA HIS A 239 10.89 -67.41 6.05
C HIS A 239 9.77 -66.43 5.68
N LEU A 240 8.68 -66.95 5.10
CA LEU A 240 7.54 -66.16 4.68
C LEU A 240 6.89 -65.45 5.87
N GLU A 241 6.73 -66.14 7.01
CA GLU A 241 6.19 -65.55 8.24
C GLU A 241 7.03 -64.40 8.78
N ARG A 242 8.37 -64.49 8.71
CA ARG A 242 9.27 -63.39 9.10
C ARG A 242 9.12 -62.18 8.16
N ARG A 243 9.07 -62.41 6.84
CA ARG A 243 8.84 -61.33 5.84
C ARG A 243 7.48 -60.68 6.02
N ILE A 244 6.43 -61.47 6.23
CA ILE A 244 5.08 -60.98 6.53
C ILE A 244 5.10 -60.08 7.76
N ARG A 245 5.81 -60.45 8.83
CA ARG A 245 5.90 -59.62 10.05
C ARG A 245 6.55 -58.26 9.78
N ILE A 246 7.69 -58.24 9.09
CA ILE A 246 8.43 -56.99 8.77
C ILE A 246 7.58 -56.09 7.87
N LEU A 247 7.00 -56.65 6.80
CA LEU A 247 6.18 -55.88 5.86
C LEU A 247 4.86 -55.42 6.50
N SER A 248 4.29 -56.17 7.44
CA SER A 248 3.12 -55.72 8.21
C SER A 248 3.42 -54.48 9.05
N THR A 249 4.63 -54.39 9.63
CA THR A 249 5.09 -53.18 10.32
C THR A 249 5.27 -52.01 9.34
N ALA A 250 5.80 -52.27 8.14
CA ALA A 250 5.91 -51.25 7.10
C ALA A 250 4.53 -50.73 6.65
N VAL A 251 3.56 -51.60 6.41
CA VAL A 251 2.16 -51.23 6.12
C VAL A 251 1.59 -50.35 7.22
N HIS A 252 1.77 -50.74 8.49
CA HIS A 252 1.29 -49.93 9.61
C HIS A 252 1.93 -48.54 9.63
N SER A 253 3.23 -48.45 9.37
CA SER A 253 3.95 -47.18 9.29
C SER A 253 3.48 -46.30 8.12
N LEU A 254 3.25 -46.88 6.93
CA LEU A 254 2.75 -46.14 5.77
C LEU A 254 1.32 -45.63 5.98
N ARG A 255 0.45 -46.47 6.57
CA ARG A 255 -0.90 -46.02 6.98
C ARG A 255 -0.81 -44.85 7.96
N GLN A 256 0.08 -44.93 8.96
CA GLN A 256 0.29 -43.84 9.91
C GLN A 256 0.82 -42.57 9.22
N GLN A 257 1.75 -42.69 8.27
CA GLN A 257 2.24 -41.56 7.47
C GLN A 257 1.12 -40.91 6.66
N ARG A 258 0.24 -41.72 6.05
CA ARG A 258 -0.90 -41.23 5.28
C ARG A 258 -1.89 -40.47 6.15
N GLU A 259 -2.24 -41.03 7.31
CA GLU A 259 -3.10 -40.34 8.27
C GLU A 259 -2.44 -39.06 8.82
N SER A 260 -1.11 -39.08 9.04
CA SER A 260 -0.37 -37.89 9.44
C SER A 260 -0.39 -36.81 8.35
N LEU A 261 -0.27 -37.18 7.07
CA LEU A 261 -0.32 -36.27 5.94
C LEU A 261 -1.72 -35.65 5.79
N ARG A 262 -2.77 -36.47 5.91
CA ARG A 262 -4.18 -36.02 5.92
C ARG A 262 -4.51 -35.12 7.12
N ALA A 263 -3.84 -35.32 8.26
CA ALA A 263 -4.07 -34.52 9.45
C ALA A 263 -3.50 -33.09 9.36
N THR A 264 -2.64 -32.79 8.38
CA THR A 264 -2.03 -31.47 8.18
C THR A 264 -3.08 -30.39 7.83
N ALA A 265 -2.74 -29.12 8.07
CA ALA A 265 -3.63 -28.01 7.73
C ALA A 265 -3.86 -27.91 6.21
N THR A 266 -2.80 -28.02 5.41
CA THR A 266 -2.87 -28.01 3.93
C THR A 266 -3.77 -29.11 3.40
N ALA A 267 -3.73 -30.32 3.98
CA ALA A 267 -4.61 -31.41 3.57
C ALA A 267 -6.08 -31.13 3.85
N ARG A 268 -6.42 -30.54 4.99
CA ARG A 268 -7.81 -30.17 5.30
C ARG A 268 -8.33 -29.08 4.36
N LEU A 269 -7.51 -28.07 4.08
CA LEU A 269 -7.86 -26.99 3.14
C LEU A 269 -8.03 -27.53 1.72
N HIS A 270 -7.15 -28.44 1.28
CA HIS A 270 -7.24 -29.08 -0.02
C HIS A 270 -8.48 -29.98 -0.13
N GLU A 271 -8.82 -30.74 0.92
CA GLU A 271 -10.07 -31.52 0.97
C GLU A 271 -11.31 -30.63 0.89
N GLU A 272 -11.31 -29.49 1.58
CA GLU A 272 -12.39 -28.50 1.48
C GLU A 272 -12.48 -27.89 0.08
N ALA A 273 -11.34 -27.54 -0.51
CA ALA A 273 -11.26 -27.02 -1.87
C ALA A 273 -11.81 -28.01 -2.91
N LYS A 274 -11.39 -29.28 -2.84
CA LYS A 274 -11.93 -30.37 -3.67
C LYS A 274 -13.44 -30.55 -3.47
N GLY A 275 -13.94 -30.40 -2.24
CA GLY A 275 -15.36 -30.43 -1.93
C GLY A 275 -16.15 -29.33 -2.64
N ARG A 276 -15.65 -28.09 -2.63
CA ARG A 276 -16.27 -26.95 -3.33
C ARG A 276 -16.17 -27.10 -4.85
N GLU A 277 -15.03 -27.58 -5.36
CA GLU A 277 -14.82 -27.83 -6.78
C GLU A 277 -15.80 -28.87 -7.33
N ALA A 278 -16.10 -29.93 -6.57
CA ALA A 278 -17.11 -30.94 -6.93
C ALA A 278 -18.53 -30.36 -7.07
N GLU A 279 -18.80 -29.22 -6.42
CA GLU A 279 -20.05 -28.46 -6.53
C GLU A 279 -19.99 -27.38 -7.64
N GLY A 280 -18.88 -27.29 -8.38
CA GLY A 280 -18.63 -26.27 -9.40
C GLY A 280 -18.22 -24.90 -8.86
N ARG A 281 -17.71 -24.85 -7.62
CA ARG A 281 -17.32 -23.61 -6.93
C ARG A 281 -15.81 -23.54 -6.75
N ASP A 282 -15.23 -22.35 -6.90
CA ASP A 282 -13.79 -22.12 -6.74
C ASP A 282 -13.47 -21.61 -5.32
N TYR A 283 -12.84 -22.47 -4.51
CA TYR A 283 -12.47 -22.17 -3.13
C TYR A 283 -11.52 -20.97 -3.00
N LEU A 284 -10.52 -20.85 -3.89
CA LEU A 284 -9.53 -19.79 -3.81
C LEU A 284 -10.14 -18.45 -4.21
N ALA A 285 -10.99 -18.44 -5.23
CA ALA A 285 -11.74 -17.25 -5.62
C ALA A 285 -12.72 -16.80 -4.53
N GLU A 286 -13.45 -17.73 -3.92
CA GLU A 286 -14.35 -17.43 -2.79
C GLU A 286 -13.57 -16.85 -1.60
N THR A 287 -12.44 -17.46 -1.22
CA THR A 287 -11.60 -16.97 -0.12
C THR A 287 -11.03 -15.58 -0.42
N ARG A 288 -10.59 -15.34 -1.66
CA ARG A 288 -10.13 -14.00 -2.08
C ARG A 288 -11.25 -12.96 -1.96
N ALA A 289 -12.46 -13.31 -2.39
CA ALA A 289 -13.62 -12.43 -2.28
C ALA A 289 -13.96 -12.12 -0.81
N GLU A 290 -13.93 -13.13 0.07
CA GLU A 290 -14.12 -12.93 1.52
C GLU A 290 -13.06 -11.98 2.11
N MET A 291 -11.80 -12.10 1.69
CA MET A 291 -10.73 -11.19 2.12
C MET A 291 -10.89 -9.77 1.56
N ASP A 292 -11.36 -9.63 0.32
CA ASP A 292 -11.65 -8.32 -0.27
C ASP A 292 -12.80 -7.62 0.48
N GLU A 293 -13.83 -8.37 0.89
CA GLU A 293 -14.90 -7.86 1.79
C GLU A 293 -14.33 -7.44 3.15
N GLU A 294 -13.44 -8.24 3.74
CA GLU A 294 -12.75 -7.89 4.99
C GLU A 294 -11.94 -6.60 4.83
N LEU A 295 -11.16 -6.46 3.75
CA LEU A 295 -10.38 -5.27 3.44
C LEU A 295 -11.25 -4.03 3.30
N GLN A 296 -12.40 -4.13 2.63
CA GLN A 296 -13.38 -3.04 2.56
C GLN A 296 -13.89 -2.65 3.95
N GLY A 297 -14.20 -3.64 4.81
CA GLY A 297 -14.58 -3.40 6.20
C GLY A 297 -13.49 -2.68 7.01
N LEU A 298 -12.24 -3.15 6.91
CA LEU A 298 -11.08 -2.54 7.58
C LEU A 298 -10.82 -1.10 7.10
N ALA A 299 -10.99 -0.83 5.80
CA ALA A 299 -10.87 0.51 5.23
C ALA A 299 -11.95 1.46 5.76
N GLN A 300 -13.21 1.01 5.81
CA GLN A 300 -14.32 1.78 6.38
C GLN A 300 -14.08 2.11 7.87
N ASP A 301 -13.59 1.14 8.63
CA ASP A 301 -13.21 1.31 10.03
C ASP A 301 -12.07 2.32 10.20
N ALA A 302 -11.05 2.26 9.32
CA ALA A 302 -9.94 3.20 9.33
C ALA A 302 -10.44 4.63 9.08
N ARG A 303 -11.25 4.85 8.05
CA ARG A 303 -11.89 6.16 7.77
C ARG A 303 -12.74 6.64 8.94
N ALA A 304 -13.52 5.76 9.56
CA ALA A 304 -14.34 6.11 10.73
C ALA A 304 -13.49 6.57 11.92
N ARG A 305 -12.36 5.90 12.19
CA ARG A 305 -11.42 6.29 13.25
C ARG A 305 -10.70 7.61 12.94
N MET A 306 -10.35 7.85 11.68
CA MET A 306 -9.79 9.13 11.24
C MET A 306 -10.77 10.29 11.50
N ARG A 307 -12.06 10.14 11.13
CA ARG A 307 -13.11 11.13 11.48
C ARG A 307 -13.22 11.37 12.99
N GLN A 308 -13.10 10.32 13.80
CA GLN A 308 -13.10 10.46 15.27
C GLN A 308 -11.88 11.25 15.76
N LEU A 309 -10.70 11.03 15.19
CA LEU A 309 -9.47 11.77 15.51
C LEU A 309 -9.56 13.25 15.09
N GLU A 310 -10.19 13.56 13.96
CA GLU A 310 -10.48 14.95 13.59
C GLU A 310 -11.35 15.67 14.62
N ARG A 311 -12.40 14.99 15.09
CA ARG A 311 -13.26 15.52 16.16
C ARG A 311 -12.47 15.69 17.46
N ALA A 312 -11.62 14.73 17.81
CA ALA A 312 -10.74 14.83 18.97
C ALA A 312 -9.79 16.03 18.86
N ALA A 313 -9.22 16.31 17.68
CA ALA A 313 -8.37 17.48 17.45
C ALA A 313 -9.13 18.81 17.64
N ARG A 314 -10.40 18.88 17.20
CA ARG A 314 -11.27 20.05 17.45
C ARG A 314 -11.56 20.22 18.95
N THR A 315 -11.83 19.13 19.67
CA THR A 315 -12.01 19.14 21.13
C THR A 315 -10.76 19.62 21.86
N LEU A 316 -9.58 19.07 21.50
CA LEU A 316 -8.29 19.51 22.05
C LEU A 316 -8.04 21.00 21.81
N THR A 317 -8.38 21.51 20.63
CA THR A 317 -8.30 22.94 20.30
C THR A 317 -9.14 23.78 21.26
N SER A 318 -10.42 23.42 21.45
CA SER A 318 -11.33 24.14 22.34
C SER A 318 -10.85 24.14 23.80
N LEU A 319 -10.50 22.96 24.31
CA LEU A 319 -10.03 22.79 25.69
C LEU A 319 -8.72 23.52 25.95
N ARG A 320 -7.76 23.42 25.03
CA ARG A 320 -6.50 24.17 25.09
C ARG A 320 -6.77 25.66 25.14
N ASN A 321 -7.59 26.20 24.23
CA ASN A 321 -7.89 27.63 24.19
C ASN A 321 -8.55 28.11 25.49
N LYS A 322 -9.50 27.34 26.03
CA LYS A 322 -10.15 27.62 27.33
C LYS A 322 -9.15 27.61 28.49
N ARG A 323 -8.21 26.66 28.52
CA ARG A 323 -7.17 26.58 29.57
C ARG A 323 -6.16 27.71 29.46
N MET A 324 -5.78 28.08 28.24
CA MET A 324 -4.83 29.17 28.02
C MET A 324 -5.43 30.55 28.33
N SER A 325 -6.74 30.75 28.12
CA SER A 325 -7.41 32.01 28.51
C SER A 325 -7.49 32.16 30.02
N THR A 326 -7.84 31.11 30.77
CA THR A 326 -7.89 31.16 32.24
C THR A 326 -6.52 31.38 32.88
N LEU A 327 -5.46 30.79 32.32
CA LEU A 327 -4.09 31.04 32.76
C LEU A 327 -3.65 32.49 32.52
N ALA A 328 -4.02 33.08 31.38
CA ALA A 328 -3.69 34.48 31.08
C ALA A 328 -4.37 35.48 32.04
N GLU A 329 -5.61 35.20 32.46
CA GLU A 329 -6.33 36.04 33.43
C GLU A 329 -5.72 36.00 34.83
N ASN A 330 -5.21 34.84 35.25
CA ASN A 330 -4.65 34.61 36.58
C ASN A 330 -3.21 35.11 36.76
N VAL A 331 -2.48 35.39 35.67
CA VAL A 331 -1.04 35.72 35.68
C VAL A 331 -0.78 37.23 35.49
N LYS A 332 -1.64 38.09 36.09
CA LYS A 332 -1.36 39.53 36.22
C LYS A 332 -0.15 39.76 37.14
N GLY A 333 1.07 39.71 36.58
CA GLY A 333 2.27 40.23 37.25
C GLY A 333 3.58 39.46 37.07
N ARG A 334 3.60 38.22 36.57
CA ARG A 334 4.87 37.47 36.34
C ARG A 334 4.82 36.66 35.04
N LYS A 335 5.74 36.92 34.11
CA LYS A 335 5.94 36.12 32.88
C LYS A 335 6.52 34.74 33.21
N LEU A 336 5.76 33.87 33.86
CA LEU A 336 6.07 32.43 33.91
C LEU A 336 5.63 31.82 32.58
N ARG A 337 6.50 31.01 31.97
CA ARG A 337 6.16 30.25 30.76
C ARG A 337 5.05 29.27 31.15
N ALA A 338 3.81 29.54 30.76
CA ALA A 338 2.70 28.66 31.04
C ALA A 338 2.92 27.33 30.31
N PHE A 339 2.94 26.22 31.07
CA PHE A 339 2.99 24.87 30.52
C PHE A 339 1.76 24.64 29.64
N ASP A 340 1.97 24.36 28.35
CA ASP A 340 0.89 24.01 27.40
C ASP A 340 0.99 22.51 27.10
N PRO A 341 0.14 21.67 27.74
CA PRO A 341 0.23 20.22 27.62
C PRO A 341 0.14 19.72 26.17
N VAL A 342 -0.54 20.47 25.30
CA VAL A 342 -0.66 20.14 23.88
C VAL A 342 0.65 20.38 23.16
N GLN A 343 1.31 21.53 23.41
CA GLN A 343 2.56 21.84 22.72
C GLN A 343 3.73 20.99 23.20
N GLU A 344 3.68 20.52 24.44
CA GLU A 344 4.71 19.69 25.06
C GLU A 344 4.46 18.18 24.88
N SER A 345 3.31 17.80 24.30
CA SER A 345 2.99 16.41 24.02
C SER A 345 3.77 15.89 22.80
N PRO A 346 4.39 14.71 22.87
CA PRO A 346 5.00 14.06 21.71
C PRO A 346 3.97 13.64 20.65
N LEU A 347 2.68 13.61 21.00
CA LEU A 347 1.59 13.30 20.07
C LEU A 347 1.34 14.42 19.05
N VAL A 348 1.62 15.67 19.43
CA VAL A 348 1.23 16.85 18.66
C VAL A 348 2.48 17.56 18.15
N ARG A 349 2.77 17.40 16.87
CA ARG A 349 3.89 18.08 16.22
C ARG A 349 3.62 19.59 16.14
N GLN A 350 4.65 20.40 16.37
CA GLN A 350 4.60 21.83 16.08
C GLN A 350 4.62 22.07 14.56
N GLY A 351 3.55 22.68 14.04
CA GLY A 351 3.49 23.10 12.65
C GLY A 351 4.35 24.34 12.40
N VAL A 352 4.69 24.56 11.12
CA VAL A 352 5.57 25.65 10.73
C VAL A 352 4.76 26.90 10.37
N LEU A 353 4.92 27.99 11.13
CA LEU A 353 4.23 29.25 10.85
C LEU A 353 4.79 30.03 9.65
N ARG A 354 6.06 29.80 9.29
CA ARG A 354 6.75 30.49 8.18
C ARG A 354 7.70 29.51 7.47
N LEU A 355 7.15 28.72 6.55
CA LEU A 355 7.91 27.75 5.75
C LEU A 355 9.06 28.39 4.98
N GLU A 356 8.83 29.58 4.42
CA GLU A 356 9.82 30.42 3.71
C GLU A 356 11.12 30.68 4.52
N ARG A 357 11.08 30.53 5.85
CA ARG A 357 12.22 30.77 6.73
C ARG A 357 12.95 29.51 7.16
N GLN A 358 12.43 28.33 6.81
CA GLN A 358 13.12 27.08 7.11
C GLN A 358 14.36 26.96 6.25
N ARG A 359 15.45 26.54 6.88
CA ARG A 359 16.68 26.20 6.17
C ARG A 359 16.58 24.76 5.71
N ALA A 360 17.07 24.48 4.51
CA ALA A 360 17.21 23.13 4.01
C ALA A 360 18.23 22.35 4.87
N THR A 361 17.73 21.42 5.68
CA THR A 361 18.56 20.46 6.43
C THR A 361 19.08 19.35 5.50
N PRO A 362 20.11 18.59 5.89
CA PRO A 362 20.55 17.42 5.12
C PRO A 362 19.41 16.42 4.85
N ALA A 363 18.56 16.17 5.86
CA ALA A 363 17.39 15.30 5.72
C ALA A 363 16.37 15.84 4.70
N ALA A 364 16.14 17.16 4.68
CA ALA A 364 15.26 17.78 3.69
C ALA A 364 15.82 17.67 2.26
N ARG A 365 17.14 17.85 2.07
CA ARG A 365 17.78 17.67 0.75
C ARG A 365 17.72 16.22 0.28
N GLU A 366 17.91 15.29 1.19
CA GLU A 366 17.82 13.86 0.91
C GLU A 366 16.39 13.45 0.53
N LEU A 367 15.39 13.96 1.24
CA LEU A 367 14.00 13.76 0.83
C LEU A 367 13.70 14.39 -0.53
N ALA A 368 14.24 15.58 -0.82
CA ALA A 368 14.04 16.22 -2.11
C ALA A 368 14.53 15.33 -3.27
N ARG A 369 15.76 14.80 -3.19
CA ARG A 369 16.27 13.83 -4.17
C ARG A 369 15.39 12.59 -4.32
N ARG A 370 14.96 11.99 -3.20
CA ARG A 370 14.05 10.83 -3.24
C ARG A 370 12.72 11.15 -3.91
N LEU A 371 12.19 12.37 -3.76
CA LEU A 371 10.97 12.79 -4.47
C LEU A 371 11.20 12.97 -5.97
N GLU A 372 12.41 13.38 -6.37
CA GLU A 372 12.81 13.46 -7.78
C GLU A 372 12.88 12.05 -8.40
N ASP A 373 13.49 11.09 -7.71
CA ASP A 373 13.56 9.70 -8.18
C ASP A 373 12.18 9.02 -8.19
N ALA A 374 11.36 9.28 -7.16
CA ALA A 374 10.05 8.66 -7.00
C ALA A 374 8.98 9.21 -7.96
N VAL A 375 9.18 10.37 -8.59
CA VAL A 375 8.13 10.97 -9.44
C VAL A 375 7.82 10.11 -10.67
N SER A 376 8.81 9.37 -11.18
CA SER A 376 8.64 8.46 -12.32
C SER A 376 8.27 7.04 -11.89
N GLN A 377 8.77 6.58 -10.74
CA GLN A 377 8.58 5.19 -10.27
C GLN A 377 7.30 5.02 -9.44
N GLU A 378 7.05 5.95 -8.53
CA GLU A 378 5.93 5.91 -7.58
C GLU A 378 5.28 7.32 -7.43
N PRO A 379 4.69 7.86 -8.52
CA PRO A 379 4.18 9.23 -8.57
C PRO A 379 3.16 9.54 -7.47
N TRP A 380 2.43 8.54 -7.01
CA TRP A 380 1.43 8.66 -5.94
C TRP A 380 2.04 9.05 -4.59
N GLN A 381 3.27 8.63 -4.30
CA GLN A 381 3.99 9.04 -3.09
C GLN A 381 4.34 10.52 -3.14
N VAL A 382 4.74 11.01 -4.32
CA VAL A 382 5.03 12.43 -4.55
C VAL A 382 3.74 13.24 -4.43
N ALA A 383 2.63 12.79 -5.01
CA ALA A 383 1.32 13.42 -4.89
C ALA A 383 0.86 13.55 -3.43
N LEU A 384 0.89 12.47 -2.64
CA LEU A 384 0.55 12.50 -1.22
C LEU A 384 1.47 13.43 -0.42
N THR A 385 2.76 13.47 -0.75
CA THR A 385 3.72 14.36 -0.10
C THR A 385 3.41 15.82 -0.39
N LEU A 386 3.07 16.14 -1.64
CA LEU A 386 2.66 17.49 -2.06
C LEU A 386 1.34 17.90 -1.43
N MET A 387 0.34 17.02 -1.37
CA MET A 387 -0.92 17.26 -0.67
C MET A 387 -0.68 17.57 0.82
N ALA A 388 0.16 16.75 1.50
CA ALA A 388 0.51 16.97 2.91
C ALA A 388 1.24 18.29 3.13
N PHE A 389 2.17 18.63 2.23
CA PHE A 389 2.84 19.92 2.25
C PHE A 389 1.87 21.09 2.05
N PHE A 390 1.02 21.06 1.03
CA PHE A 390 0.08 22.15 0.75
C PHE A 390 -0.98 22.31 1.85
N ALA A 391 -1.43 21.21 2.46
CA ALA A 391 -2.33 21.27 3.63
C ALA A 391 -1.70 21.98 4.84
N GLU A 392 -0.38 21.94 4.99
CA GLU A 392 0.33 22.67 6.04
C GLU A 392 0.73 24.09 5.60
N ALA A 393 1.20 24.26 4.37
CA ALA A 393 1.59 25.55 3.81
C ALA A 393 0.43 26.55 3.73
N ALA A 394 -0.78 26.05 3.50
CA ALA A 394 -1.99 26.86 3.48
C ALA A 394 -2.35 27.46 4.86
N GLY A 395 -1.81 26.93 5.95
CA GLY A 395 -2.11 27.34 7.32
C GLY A 395 -3.48 26.86 7.81
N ARG A 396 -4.53 27.16 7.06
CA ARG A 396 -5.84 26.49 7.08
C ARG A 396 -5.90 25.54 5.89
N PRO A 397 -6.39 24.29 6.01
CA PRO A 397 -6.36 23.39 4.88
C PRO A 397 -7.36 23.92 3.83
N PRO A 398 -7.05 23.85 2.54
CA PRO A 398 -8.02 24.17 1.50
C PRO A 398 -9.20 23.18 1.56
N PRO A 399 -10.37 23.51 0.98
CA PRO A 399 -11.55 22.64 0.99
C PRO A 399 -11.28 21.20 0.51
N GLY A 400 -10.36 21.01 -0.44
CA GLY A 400 -9.97 19.66 -0.88
C GLY A 400 -9.15 18.85 0.12
N LEU A 401 -8.67 19.43 1.23
CA LEU A 401 -7.76 18.79 2.19
C LEU A 401 -8.15 19.06 3.66
N ASP A 402 -9.38 19.50 3.91
CA ASP A 402 -9.84 19.88 5.25
C ASP A 402 -10.48 18.75 6.06
N THR A 403 -10.85 17.67 5.39
CA THR A 403 -11.50 16.47 5.94
C THR A 403 -10.93 15.21 5.31
N THR A 404 -11.00 14.09 6.04
CA THR A 404 -10.55 12.77 5.58
C THR A 404 -11.24 12.36 4.27
N GLU A 405 -12.51 12.69 4.12
CA GLU A 405 -13.28 12.44 2.89
C GLU A 405 -12.77 13.27 1.72
N ALA A 406 -12.56 14.58 1.90
CA ALA A 406 -12.01 15.43 0.86
C ALA A 406 -10.62 14.96 0.41
N TRP A 407 -9.78 14.52 1.36
CA TRP A 407 -8.48 13.91 1.05
C TRP A 407 -8.60 12.69 0.14
N ALA A 408 -9.51 11.77 0.46
CA ALA A 408 -9.75 10.58 -0.34
C ALA A 408 -10.24 10.96 -1.74
N GLU A 409 -11.25 11.84 -1.83
CA GLU A 409 -11.79 12.32 -3.11
C GLU A 409 -10.71 12.97 -3.99
N ARG A 410 -9.84 13.82 -3.42
CA ARG A 410 -8.78 14.49 -4.19
C ARG A 410 -7.67 13.54 -4.62
N TYR A 411 -7.34 12.57 -3.78
CA TYR A 411 -6.37 11.55 -4.16
C TYR A 411 -6.92 10.65 -5.28
N GLU A 412 -8.16 10.17 -5.16
CA GLU A 412 -8.78 9.33 -6.19
C GLU A 412 -8.90 10.07 -7.53
N LEU A 413 -9.26 11.35 -7.51
CA LEU A 413 -9.28 12.17 -8.72
C LEU A 413 -7.89 12.25 -9.38
N LEU A 414 -6.82 12.47 -8.59
CA LEU A 414 -5.45 12.47 -9.11
C LEU A 414 -5.02 11.10 -9.63
N ARG A 415 -5.47 10.02 -8.98
CA ARG A 415 -5.21 8.64 -9.40
C ARG A 415 -5.83 8.37 -10.77
N GLU A 416 -7.11 8.70 -10.93
CA GLU A 416 -7.86 8.50 -12.17
C GLU A 416 -7.33 9.34 -13.34
N LEU A 417 -6.90 10.57 -13.07
CA LEU A 417 -6.40 11.47 -14.11
C LEU A 417 -4.99 11.13 -14.57
N ASP A 418 -4.06 10.95 -13.63
CA ASP A 418 -2.62 11.01 -13.94
C ASP A 418 -1.81 9.82 -13.39
N MET A 419 -2.41 8.88 -12.66
CA MET A 419 -1.71 7.77 -11.97
C MET A 419 -2.57 6.50 -11.87
N PRO A 420 -3.03 5.90 -12.97
CA PRO A 420 -4.02 4.80 -12.93
C PRO A 420 -3.52 3.55 -12.20
N GLU A 421 -2.21 3.27 -12.25
CA GLU A 421 -1.56 2.13 -11.59
C GLU A 421 -1.34 2.33 -10.08
N ALA A 422 -1.58 3.54 -9.56
CA ALA A 422 -1.37 3.81 -8.14
C ALA A 422 -2.40 3.08 -7.27
N PRO A 423 -2.03 2.73 -6.02
CA PRO A 423 -2.97 2.14 -5.07
C PRO A 423 -4.15 3.08 -4.80
N THR A 424 -5.31 2.53 -4.43
CA THR A 424 -6.42 3.32 -3.90
C THR A 424 -6.00 4.10 -2.65
N TYR A 425 -6.73 5.14 -2.28
CA TYR A 425 -6.39 5.96 -1.12
C TYR A 425 -6.24 5.12 0.16
N ASP A 426 -7.13 4.15 0.37
CA ASP A 426 -7.07 3.29 1.55
C ASP A 426 -5.83 2.39 1.54
N GLN A 427 -5.50 1.79 0.40
CA GLN A 427 -4.27 1.02 0.22
C GLN A 427 -3.01 1.90 0.40
N ALA A 428 -3.04 3.14 -0.11
CA ALA A 428 -1.94 4.08 0.04
C ALA A 428 -1.70 4.44 1.52
N LEU A 429 -2.76 4.54 2.33
CA LEU A 429 -2.66 4.75 3.78
C LEU A 429 -2.00 3.57 4.53
N THR A 430 -2.12 2.34 4.03
CA THR A 430 -1.46 1.18 4.65
C THR A 430 0.03 1.07 4.25
N ARG A 431 0.42 1.72 3.14
CA ARG A 431 1.76 1.69 2.55
C ARG A 431 2.48 3.05 2.60
N LEU A 432 2.14 3.91 3.56
CA LEU A 432 2.69 5.27 3.62
C LEU A 432 4.24 5.29 3.60
N PRO A 433 4.84 6.18 2.80
CA PRO A 433 6.29 6.31 2.76
C PRO A 433 6.82 6.85 4.08
N ARG A 434 8.09 6.55 4.40
CA ARG A 434 8.69 6.78 5.74
C ARG A 434 8.66 8.23 6.23
N HIS A 435 8.59 9.19 5.33
CA HIS A 435 8.52 10.63 5.64
C HIS A 435 7.09 11.13 5.89
N LEU A 436 6.06 10.31 5.64
CA LEU A 436 4.66 10.64 5.89
C LEU A 436 4.10 9.88 7.09
N GLU A 437 3.12 10.50 7.73
CA GLU A 437 2.35 9.88 8.80
C GLU A 437 0.95 10.48 8.95
N LEU A 438 0.04 9.68 9.50
CA LEU A 438 -1.17 10.17 10.13
C LEU A 438 -0.84 10.61 11.54
N GLY A 439 -1.08 11.88 11.86
CA GLY A 439 -0.72 12.45 13.14
C GLY A 439 -1.48 13.73 13.47
N MET A 440 -1.20 14.26 14.66
CA MET A 440 -1.72 15.56 15.09
C MET A 440 -0.64 16.63 14.93
N ARG A 441 -1.04 17.80 14.45
CA ARG A 441 -0.22 19.00 14.44
C ARG A 441 -0.94 20.18 15.06
N VAL A 442 -0.16 21.06 15.68
CA VAL A 442 -0.65 22.36 16.13
C VAL A 442 -0.19 23.45 15.16
N MET A 443 -1.13 24.22 14.65
CA MET A 443 -0.88 25.39 13.82
C MET A 443 -1.57 26.60 14.44
N LYS A 444 -0.76 27.61 14.81
CA LYS A 444 -1.21 28.78 15.57
C LYS A 444 -1.88 28.34 16.89
N LYS A 445 -3.21 28.33 16.93
CA LYS A 445 -4.03 27.94 18.10
C LYS A 445 -4.87 26.70 17.85
N GLU A 446 -4.80 26.11 16.66
CA GLU A 446 -5.62 24.97 16.27
C GLU A 446 -4.79 23.70 16.23
N VAL A 447 -5.35 22.63 16.81
CA VAL A 447 -4.86 21.27 16.66
C VAL A 447 -5.63 20.64 15.51
N ARG A 448 -4.91 20.01 14.59
CA ARG A 448 -5.47 19.28 13.46
C ARG A 448 -4.93 17.88 13.40
N PHE A 449 -5.76 16.95 12.97
CA PHE A 449 -5.39 15.60 12.61
C PHE A 449 -5.40 15.47 11.09
N GLY A 450 -4.51 14.64 10.54
CA GLY A 450 -4.50 14.27 9.13
C GLY A 450 -3.15 13.75 8.68
N LEU A 451 -3.02 13.51 7.38
CA LEU A 451 -1.74 13.18 6.77
C LEU A 451 -0.81 14.39 6.82
N GLN A 452 0.45 14.14 7.18
CA GLN A 452 1.47 15.17 7.31
C GLN A 452 2.87 14.58 7.08
N LEU A 453 3.85 15.46 6.87
CA LEU A 453 5.24 15.05 7.01
C LEU A 453 5.55 14.78 8.48
N ARG A 454 6.30 13.71 8.72
CA ARG A 454 6.66 13.22 10.05
C ARG A 454 7.41 14.27 10.88
N ASP A 455 8.32 14.97 10.25
CA ASP A 455 9.11 16.02 10.89
C ASP A 455 8.91 17.35 10.18
N ALA A 456 8.80 18.43 10.97
CA ALA A 456 8.58 19.76 10.45
C ALA A 456 9.75 20.24 9.56
N GLU A 457 10.96 19.73 9.77
CA GLU A 457 12.14 20.10 8.96
C GLU A 457 12.08 19.55 7.53
N LEU A 458 11.35 18.45 7.31
CA LEU A 458 11.20 17.84 6.00
C LEU A 458 10.36 18.69 5.04
N LEU A 459 9.57 19.65 5.55
CA LEU A 459 8.77 20.54 4.72
C LEU A 459 9.62 21.38 3.77
N ALA A 460 10.88 21.66 4.12
CA ALA A 460 11.83 22.36 3.25
C ALA A 460 12.25 21.52 2.03
N ALA A 461 11.99 20.21 2.02
CA ALA A 461 12.29 19.32 0.89
C ALA A 461 11.42 19.65 -0.34
N VAL A 462 10.13 19.93 -0.12
CA VAL A 462 9.17 20.09 -1.21
C VAL A 462 9.49 21.31 -2.09
N PRO A 463 9.78 22.51 -1.56
CA PRO A 463 10.22 23.64 -2.39
C PRO A 463 11.53 23.41 -3.15
N LEU A 464 12.38 22.49 -2.69
CA LEU A 464 13.60 22.09 -3.42
C LEU A 464 13.25 21.15 -4.57
N ALA A 465 12.47 20.10 -4.29
CA ALA A 465 12.05 19.13 -5.30
C ALA A 465 11.22 19.78 -6.42
N LEU A 466 10.34 20.74 -6.08
CA LEU A 466 9.56 21.53 -7.06
C LEU A 466 10.41 22.41 -8.00
N GLN A 467 11.74 22.46 -7.85
CA GLN A 467 12.62 23.10 -8.84
C GLN A 467 12.90 22.19 -10.04
N ARG A 468 12.63 20.88 -9.92
CA ARG A 468 12.69 19.92 -11.02
C ARG A 468 11.35 19.90 -11.74
N GLU A 469 11.39 19.87 -13.07
CA GLU A 469 10.18 20.02 -13.89
C GLU A 469 9.17 18.88 -13.65
N ASP A 470 9.63 17.63 -13.55
CA ASP A 470 8.73 16.47 -13.37
C ASP A 470 7.96 16.56 -12.04
N VAL A 471 8.63 16.99 -10.97
CA VAL A 471 7.99 17.23 -9.65
C VAL A 471 7.12 18.48 -9.70
N ALA A 472 7.53 19.51 -10.42
CA ALA A 472 6.76 20.73 -10.62
C ALA A 472 5.43 20.45 -11.35
N GLU A 473 5.45 19.61 -12.38
CA GLU A 473 4.28 19.10 -13.08
C GLU A 473 3.32 18.41 -12.13
N ARG A 474 3.82 17.49 -11.30
CA ARG A 474 2.99 16.86 -10.27
C ARG A 474 2.42 17.88 -9.28
N GLY A 475 3.21 18.91 -8.94
CA GLY A 475 2.77 20.06 -8.16
C GLY A 475 1.62 20.84 -8.81
N ARG A 476 1.65 21.01 -10.14
CA ARG A 476 0.57 21.64 -10.92
C ARG A 476 -0.72 20.82 -10.81
N SER A 477 -0.65 19.49 -11.04
CA SER A 477 -1.81 18.60 -10.92
C SER A 477 -2.42 18.64 -9.52
N VAL A 478 -1.59 18.57 -8.47
CA VAL A 478 -2.09 18.63 -7.09
C VAL A 478 -2.77 19.96 -6.80
N LEU A 479 -2.20 21.11 -7.19
CA LEU A 479 -2.82 22.42 -6.97
C LEU A 479 -4.16 22.58 -7.71
N ALA A 480 -4.31 21.97 -8.89
CA ALA A 480 -5.53 22.05 -9.69
C ALA A 480 -6.74 21.41 -8.99
N VAL A 481 -6.52 20.44 -8.10
CA VAL A 481 -7.61 19.70 -7.44
C VAL A 481 -7.97 20.21 -6.04
N LEU A 482 -7.28 21.21 -5.48
CA LEU A 482 -7.49 21.65 -4.09
C LEU A 482 -8.74 22.52 -3.88
N GLY A 483 -9.32 23.00 -4.98
CA GLY A 483 -10.47 23.90 -4.97
C GLY A 483 -11.76 23.28 -4.44
N PRO A 484 -12.76 24.10 -4.10
CA PRO A 484 -14.12 23.63 -3.90
C PRO A 484 -14.71 23.15 -5.24
N GLN A 485 -15.49 22.08 -5.20
CA GLN A 485 -16.24 21.58 -6.34
C GLN A 485 -17.55 22.35 -6.45
N GLU A 486 -17.75 23.06 -7.56
CA GLU A 486 -18.97 23.82 -7.82
C GLU A 486 -19.32 23.76 -9.32
N GLN A 487 -20.62 23.78 -9.63
CA GLN A 487 -21.08 23.91 -11.00
C GLN A 487 -20.84 25.34 -11.52
N CYS A 488 -20.16 25.47 -12.65
CA CYS A 488 -19.85 26.75 -13.27
C CYS A 488 -21.12 27.49 -13.74
N LYS A 489 -21.34 28.72 -13.27
CA LYS A 489 -22.49 29.55 -13.71
C LYS A 489 -22.47 29.94 -15.19
N ARG A 490 -21.32 29.82 -15.86
CA ARG A 490 -21.16 30.19 -17.28
C ARG A 490 -21.22 28.99 -18.22
N CYS A 491 -20.34 28.01 -18.01
CA CYS A 491 -20.29 26.84 -18.90
C CYS A 491 -21.16 25.67 -18.43
N GLY A 492 -21.70 25.69 -17.21
CA GLY A 492 -22.55 24.62 -16.68
C GLY A 492 -21.81 23.38 -16.17
N GLU A 493 -20.50 23.28 -16.41
CA GLU A 493 -19.67 22.15 -16.01
C GLU A 493 -19.39 22.11 -14.50
N GLU A 494 -19.34 20.91 -13.91
CA GLU A 494 -18.80 20.72 -12.57
C GLU A 494 -17.28 20.84 -12.58
N VAL A 495 -16.75 21.76 -11.79
CA VAL A 495 -15.32 22.07 -11.79
C VAL A 495 -14.78 22.29 -10.38
N LEU A 496 -13.49 22.06 -10.21
CA LEU A 496 -12.73 22.46 -9.02
C LEU A 496 -12.24 23.89 -9.22
N LEU A 497 -12.74 24.81 -8.40
CA LEU A 497 -12.46 26.23 -8.59
C LEU A 497 -11.02 26.57 -8.19
N GLN A 498 -10.34 27.30 -9.07
CA GLN A 498 -8.99 27.77 -8.83
C GLN A 498 -9.01 29.17 -8.21
N HIS A 499 -8.24 29.34 -7.13
CA HIS A 499 -8.08 30.65 -6.48
C HIS A 499 -7.02 31.50 -7.19
N LEU A 500 -7.31 32.77 -7.45
CA LEU A 500 -6.31 33.77 -7.87
C LEU A 500 -6.58 35.16 -7.28
N LEU A 501 -5.56 36.01 -7.24
CA LEU A 501 -5.72 37.45 -6.97
C LEU A 501 -6.12 38.16 -8.25
N ARG A 502 -7.39 38.52 -8.36
CA ARG A 502 -7.91 39.26 -9.52
C ARG A 502 -7.19 40.59 -9.67
N THR A 503 -6.88 41.22 -8.54
CA THR A 503 -6.04 42.41 -8.47
C THR A 503 -5.04 42.29 -7.32
N ARG A 504 -3.84 42.84 -7.52
CA ARG A 504 -2.79 42.97 -6.51
C ARG A 504 -2.08 44.32 -6.64
N GLY A 505 -1.66 44.89 -5.53
CA GLY A 505 -0.80 46.09 -5.50
C GLY A 505 -1.53 47.32 -4.99
N LEU A 506 -2.47 47.87 -5.78
CA LEU A 506 -3.26 49.02 -5.36
C LEU A 506 -4.42 48.63 -4.43
N ASP A 507 -5.02 47.46 -4.70
CA ASP A 507 -5.99 46.78 -3.87
C ASP A 507 -5.80 45.27 -4.06
N GLU A 508 -6.31 44.47 -3.12
CA GLU A 508 -6.24 43.02 -3.19
C GLU A 508 -7.65 42.42 -3.24
N LEU A 509 -8.09 42.07 -4.44
CA LEU A 509 -9.35 41.36 -4.68
C LEU A 509 -9.06 39.89 -5.00
N ASN A 510 -9.59 38.99 -4.17
CA ASN A 510 -9.48 37.55 -4.37
C ASN A 510 -10.63 37.07 -5.26
N GLY A 511 -10.41 35.96 -5.97
CA GLY A 511 -11.42 35.36 -6.83
C GLY A 511 -11.28 33.85 -6.94
N MET A 512 -12.43 33.19 -7.07
CA MET A 512 -12.53 31.76 -7.40
C MET A 512 -13.04 31.64 -8.83
N LEU A 513 -12.27 30.98 -9.70
CA LEU A 513 -12.56 30.89 -11.13
C LEU A 513 -12.77 29.45 -11.56
N CYS A 514 -13.60 29.30 -12.59
CA CYS A 514 -13.69 28.07 -13.36
C CYS A 514 -12.41 27.90 -14.21
N PRO A 515 -11.68 26.77 -14.10
CA PRO A 515 -10.47 26.54 -14.87
C PRO A 515 -10.73 26.37 -16.38
N LEU A 516 -11.94 25.95 -16.78
CA LEU A 516 -12.26 25.66 -18.19
C LEU A 516 -12.64 26.89 -19.01
N CYS A 517 -13.36 27.86 -18.41
CA CYS A 517 -13.88 29.03 -19.14
C CYS A 517 -13.51 30.37 -18.51
N ALA A 518 -12.64 30.34 -17.49
CA ALA A 518 -12.18 31.49 -16.72
C ALA A 518 -13.30 32.34 -16.08
N HIS A 519 -14.51 31.79 -15.94
CA HIS A 519 -15.59 32.52 -15.31
C HIS A 519 -15.32 32.71 -13.82
N VAL A 520 -15.42 33.94 -13.35
CA VAL A 520 -15.28 34.29 -11.93
C VAL A 520 -16.58 33.95 -11.20
N GLN A 521 -16.56 32.88 -10.43
CA GLN A 521 -17.71 32.42 -9.65
C GLN A 521 -18.02 33.33 -8.47
N LYS A 522 -16.96 33.74 -7.77
CA LYS A 522 -17.00 34.54 -6.54
C LYS A 522 -15.80 35.48 -6.50
N SER A 523 -15.97 36.65 -5.91
CA SER A 523 -14.88 37.58 -5.59
C SER A 523 -15.11 38.19 -4.22
N TYR A 524 -14.03 38.38 -3.48
CA TYR A 524 -14.10 38.83 -2.10
C TYR A 524 -12.81 39.53 -1.67
N TRP A 525 -12.94 40.38 -0.66
CA TRP A 525 -11.82 41.02 0.00
C TRP A 525 -11.50 40.32 1.31
N LEU A 526 -10.21 40.20 1.61
CA LEU A 526 -9.74 39.66 2.87
C LEU A 526 -9.37 40.79 3.84
N TYR A 527 -9.83 40.68 5.08
CA TYR A 527 -9.45 41.59 6.17
C TYR A 527 -8.27 41.05 7.00
N SER A 528 -8.04 39.75 6.93
CA SER A 528 -6.97 39.04 7.62
C SER A 528 -5.89 38.60 6.64
N ARG A 529 -4.81 38.01 7.17
CA ARG A 529 -3.81 37.34 6.33
C ARG A 529 -4.46 36.21 5.54
N SER A 530 -3.93 35.95 4.34
CA SER A 530 -4.27 34.79 3.51
C SER A 530 -4.04 33.50 4.29
N GLU A 531 -5.08 32.67 4.37
CA GLU A 531 -5.09 31.33 4.96
C GLU A 531 -6.02 30.48 4.10
N GLY A 532 -5.72 29.19 3.93
CA GLY A 532 -6.50 28.36 3.01
C GLY A 532 -5.87 28.38 1.62
N GLN A 533 -6.71 28.30 0.59
CA GLN A 533 -6.27 28.20 -0.79
C GLN A 533 -5.51 29.48 -1.23
N GLU A 534 -5.84 30.64 -0.65
CA GLU A 534 -5.18 31.92 -0.93
C GLU A 534 -3.71 31.93 -0.52
N ALA A 535 -3.36 31.20 0.55
CA ALA A 535 -1.98 31.11 1.02
C ALA A 535 -1.09 30.26 0.10
N LEU A 536 -1.67 29.47 -0.81
CA LEU A 536 -0.94 28.66 -1.78
C LEU A 536 -0.54 29.44 -3.04
N LEU A 537 -1.01 30.68 -3.19
CA LEU A 537 -0.77 31.49 -4.38
C LEU A 537 0.72 31.64 -4.77
N PRO A 538 1.68 31.82 -3.83
CA PRO A 538 3.10 31.86 -4.19
C PRO A 538 3.57 30.59 -4.91
N HIS A 539 2.99 29.43 -4.57
CA HIS A 539 3.28 28.17 -5.24
C HIS A 539 2.61 28.11 -6.62
N SER A 540 1.35 28.54 -6.73
CA SER A 540 0.65 28.60 -8.02
C SER A 540 1.36 29.49 -9.04
N LEU A 541 1.87 30.66 -8.61
CA LEU A 541 2.66 31.55 -9.46
C LEU A 541 4.00 30.94 -9.85
N ARG A 542 4.70 30.28 -8.91
CA ARG A 542 6.00 29.64 -9.16
C ARG A 542 5.88 28.48 -10.14
N LEU A 543 4.82 27.69 -10.02
CA LEU A 543 4.54 26.52 -10.86
C LEU A 543 3.81 26.89 -12.15
N GLY A 544 3.47 28.17 -12.37
CA GLY A 544 2.82 28.63 -13.57
C GLY A 544 1.37 28.17 -13.75
N THR A 545 0.72 27.63 -12.71
CA THR A 545 -0.73 27.33 -12.77
C THR A 545 -1.57 28.62 -12.81
N ILE A 546 -0.97 29.74 -12.40
CA ILE A 546 -1.51 31.09 -12.48
C ILE A 546 -0.37 32.00 -12.95
N VAL A 547 -0.70 32.97 -13.79
CA VAL A 547 0.24 33.97 -14.28
C VAL A 547 -0.24 35.38 -13.92
N GLU A 548 0.69 36.33 -13.83
CA GLU A 548 0.39 37.72 -13.46
C GLU A 548 0.80 38.69 -14.57
N GLN A 549 -0.14 39.54 -15.00
CA GLN A 549 0.13 40.66 -15.90
C GLN A 549 0.14 41.97 -15.11
N GLY A 550 1.31 42.60 -15.03
CA GLY A 550 1.47 43.91 -14.40
C GLY A 550 1.09 45.08 -15.31
N VAL A 551 0.36 46.05 -14.78
CA VAL A 551 0.04 47.34 -15.40
C VAL A 551 0.48 48.47 -14.46
N ARG A 552 1.27 49.42 -14.97
CA ARG A 552 1.77 50.55 -14.20
C ARG A 552 0.85 51.75 -14.34
N LEU A 553 0.38 52.31 -13.23
CA LEU A 553 -0.37 53.56 -13.14
C LEU A 553 0.37 54.55 -12.23
N ALA A 554 0.83 55.68 -12.80
CA ALA A 554 1.55 56.73 -12.05
C ALA A 554 2.66 56.21 -11.12
N GLY A 555 3.42 55.21 -11.57
CA GLY A 555 4.52 54.60 -10.81
C GLY A 555 4.11 53.43 -9.89
N THR A 556 2.81 53.21 -9.65
CA THR A 556 2.30 52.04 -8.93
C THR A 556 2.08 50.88 -9.90
N THR A 557 2.53 49.67 -9.55
CA THR A 557 2.27 48.47 -10.36
C THR A 557 1.04 47.74 -9.82
N ILE A 558 0.10 47.45 -10.69
CA ILE A 558 -1.13 46.71 -10.43
C ILE A 558 -1.00 45.37 -11.15
N GLY A 559 -1.03 44.27 -10.41
CA GLY A 559 -1.00 42.92 -10.96
C GLY A 559 -2.41 42.40 -11.22
N PHE A 560 -2.64 41.83 -12.40
CA PHE A 560 -3.84 41.09 -12.74
C PHE A 560 -3.48 39.63 -12.93
N GLN A 561 -3.99 38.74 -12.08
CA GLN A 561 -3.75 37.31 -12.25
C GLN A 561 -4.79 36.65 -13.14
N LEU A 562 -4.33 35.68 -13.91
CA LEU A 562 -5.04 35.05 -15.01
C LEU A 562 -4.63 33.57 -15.08
N LEU A 563 -5.46 32.75 -15.71
CA LEU A 563 -5.02 31.43 -16.16
C LEU A 563 -3.99 31.58 -17.31
N PRO A 564 -3.07 30.62 -17.49
CA PRO A 564 -2.10 30.66 -18.58
C PRO A 564 -2.73 30.84 -19.97
N GLU A 565 -3.80 30.09 -20.26
CA GLU A 565 -4.51 30.14 -21.54
C GLU A 565 -5.19 31.51 -21.79
N GLU A 566 -5.76 32.10 -20.74
CA GLU A 566 -6.30 33.47 -20.81
C GLU A 566 -5.21 34.49 -21.11
N ARG A 567 -4.01 34.28 -20.58
CA ARG A 567 -2.90 35.20 -20.78
C ARG A 567 -2.39 35.15 -22.22
N ASP A 568 -2.36 33.98 -22.84
CA ASP A 568 -1.87 33.81 -24.21
C ASP A 568 -2.79 34.45 -25.25
N THR A 569 -4.08 34.55 -24.94
CA THR A 569 -5.10 35.19 -25.78
C THR A 569 -5.48 36.61 -25.35
N LEU A 570 -4.83 37.15 -24.31
CA LEU A 570 -5.17 38.44 -23.72
C LEU A 570 -4.91 39.60 -24.70
N THR A 571 -5.97 40.32 -25.08
CA THR A 571 -5.85 41.54 -25.89
C THR A 571 -5.74 42.80 -25.03
N THR A 572 -5.24 43.88 -25.63
CA THR A 572 -5.11 45.19 -24.99
C THR A 572 -6.48 45.72 -24.53
N ALA A 573 -7.52 45.55 -25.35
CA ALA A 573 -8.89 45.92 -25.01
C ALA A 573 -9.42 45.14 -23.80
N GLN A 574 -9.19 43.81 -23.74
CA GLN A 574 -9.59 42.98 -22.60
C GLN A 574 -8.89 43.40 -21.30
N LEU A 575 -7.59 43.70 -21.36
CA LEU A 575 -6.84 44.16 -20.19
C LEU A 575 -7.32 45.55 -19.71
N LEU A 576 -7.60 46.46 -20.64
CA LEU A 576 -8.20 47.75 -20.33
C LEU A 576 -9.57 47.60 -19.67
N GLN A 577 -10.43 46.76 -20.23
CA GLN A 577 -11.76 46.48 -19.69
C GLN A 577 -11.68 45.90 -18.28
N ARG A 578 -10.74 44.97 -18.02
CA ARG A 578 -10.50 44.45 -16.66
C ARG A 578 -10.11 45.56 -15.68
N PHE A 579 -9.29 46.53 -16.09
CA PHE A 579 -8.97 47.68 -15.24
C PHE A 579 -10.23 48.51 -14.93
N VAL A 580 -11.07 48.77 -15.94
CA VAL A 580 -12.35 49.48 -15.76
C VAL A 580 -13.25 48.73 -14.77
N ASP A 581 -13.49 47.44 -15.01
CA ASP A 581 -14.41 46.61 -14.22
C ASP A 581 -13.96 46.40 -12.77
N LEU A 582 -12.63 46.40 -12.53
CA LEU A 582 -12.05 46.09 -11.23
C LEU A 582 -11.65 47.31 -10.41
N TYR A 583 -11.32 48.44 -11.05
CA TYR A 583 -10.85 49.66 -10.38
C TYR A 583 -11.66 50.91 -10.65
N LEU A 584 -12.30 51.08 -11.80
CA LEU A 584 -13.06 52.31 -12.05
C LEU A 584 -14.52 52.15 -11.59
N GLN A 585 -15.20 51.12 -12.09
CA GLN A 585 -16.61 50.89 -11.79
C GLN A 585 -16.89 50.64 -10.30
N PRO A 586 -16.15 49.77 -9.58
CA PRO A 586 -16.46 49.47 -8.18
C PRO A 586 -16.24 50.65 -7.23
N TYR A 587 -15.43 51.63 -7.64
CA TYR A 587 -15.09 52.80 -6.83
C TYR A 587 -15.74 54.10 -7.33
N GLY A 588 -16.63 54.00 -8.32
CA GLY A 588 -17.38 55.13 -8.86
C GLY A 588 -16.50 56.21 -9.48
N VAL A 589 -15.41 55.81 -10.15
CA VAL A 589 -14.54 56.75 -10.86
C VAL A 589 -15.08 56.94 -12.28
N GLU A 590 -15.59 58.13 -12.56
CA GLU A 590 -16.17 58.50 -13.86
C GLU A 590 -15.05 58.80 -14.87
N LEU A 591 -14.58 57.74 -15.54
CA LEU A 591 -13.58 57.82 -16.61
C LEU A 591 -14.05 56.99 -17.80
N ALA A 592 -14.25 57.63 -18.94
CA ALA A 592 -14.66 56.94 -20.16
C ALA A 592 -13.52 56.02 -20.65
N PRO A 593 -13.82 54.76 -21.05
CA PRO A 593 -12.79 53.85 -21.55
C PRO A 593 -11.99 54.41 -22.74
N ALA A 594 -12.60 55.27 -23.56
CA ALA A 594 -11.95 55.96 -24.68
C ALA A 594 -10.79 56.89 -24.27
N HIS A 595 -10.78 57.35 -23.01
CA HIS A 595 -9.71 58.21 -22.48
C HIS A 595 -8.53 57.41 -21.91
N LEU A 596 -8.63 56.08 -21.89
CA LEU A 596 -7.61 55.20 -21.34
C LEU A 596 -6.87 54.51 -22.49
N ARG A 597 -5.54 54.50 -22.44
CA ARG A 597 -4.70 53.78 -23.39
C ARG A 597 -3.59 53.04 -22.68
N LEU A 598 -3.23 51.87 -23.20
CA LEU A 598 -2.09 51.10 -22.72
C LEU A 598 -0.88 51.36 -23.60
N GLU A 599 0.27 51.60 -22.97
CA GLU A 599 1.54 51.81 -23.65
C GLU A 599 2.56 50.75 -23.23
N GLN A 600 3.37 50.31 -24.20
CA GLN A 600 4.53 49.45 -23.96
C GLN A 600 5.76 50.06 -24.64
N ARG A 601 6.85 50.22 -23.87
CA ARG A 601 8.09 50.89 -24.35
C ARG A 601 7.83 52.27 -25.00
N GLY A 602 6.84 53.01 -24.49
CA GLY A 602 6.45 54.35 -24.96
C GLY A 602 5.61 54.38 -26.24
N LYS A 603 5.18 53.23 -26.77
CA LYS A 603 4.25 53.15 -27.91
C LYS A 603 2.87 52.75 -27.41
N ALA A 604 1.82 53.42 -27.91
CA ALA A 604 0.45 53.02 -27.68
C ALA A 604 0.18 51.66 -28.34
N LEU A 605 -0.56 50.81 -27.64
CA LEU A 605 -0.99 49.51 -28.12
C LEU A 605 -2.37 49.60 -28.75
N GLU A 606 -2.55 48.96 -29.91
CA GLU A 606 -3.85 48.86 -30.56
C GLU A 606 -4.81 47.96 -29.75
N PRO A 607 -6.13 48.21 -29.76
CA PRO A 607 -7.09 47.46 -28.94
C PRO A 607 -7.05 45.94 -29.13
N GLU A 608 -6.92 45.47 -30.37
CA GLU A 608 -6.86 44.05 -30.74
C GLU A 608 -5.46 43.45 -30.64
N ALA A 609 -4.44 44.24 -30.31
CA ALA A 609 -3.08 43.73 -30.16
C ALA A 609 -2.99 42.81 -28.94
N LEU A 610 -2.36 41.64 -29.13
CA LEU A 610 -2.03 40.73 -28.04
C LEU A 610 -1.06 41.39 -27.06
N VAL A 611 -1.33 41.18 -25.77
CA VAL A 611 -0.53 41.74 -24.70
C VAL A 611 0.78 40.95 -24.59
N THR A 612 1.91 41.53 -25.01
CA THR A 612 3.21 40.83 -24.91
C THR A 612 3.76 40.84 -23.48
N ARG A 613 4.71 39.95 -23.17
CA ARG A 613 5.38 39.93 -21.86
C ARG A 613 6.19 41.22 -21.68
N GLY A 614 6.00 41.92 -20.55
CA GLY A 614 6.77 43.11 -20.18
C GLY A 614 5.97 44.17 -19.43
N ALA A 615 6.63 45.30 -19.16
CA ALA A 615 6.02 46.41 -18.43
C ALA A 615 5.06 47.20 -19.32
N ILE A 616 3.77 47.16 -18.97
CA ILE A 616 2.70 47.92 -19.60
C ILE A 616 2.38 49.11 -18.70
N THR A 617 2.13 50.27 -19.29
CA THR A 617 1.77 51.48 -18.56
C THR A 617 0.39 51.95 -19.00
N LEU A 618 -0.48 52.25 -18.04
CA LEU A 618 -1.75 52.91 -18.29
C LEU A 618 -1.52 54.42 -18.40
N LYS A 619 -1.99 55.01 -19.50
CA LYS A 619 -1.91 56.44 -19.79
C LYS A 619 -3.30 57.00 -20.03
N LEU A 620 -3.47 58.25 -19.64
CA LEU A 620 -4.69 58.99 -19.93
C LEU A 620 -4.48 59.86 -21.17
N ALA A 621 -5.54 59.98 -21.97
CA ALA A 621 -5.60 60.94 -23.06
C ALA A 621 -5.74 62.37 -22.47
N PRO A 622 -5.18 63.40 -23.10
CA PRO A 622 -5.27 64.78 -22.60
C PRO A 622 -6.73 65.27 -22.45
N GLU A 623 -7.66 64.71 -23.22
CA GLU A 623 -9.10 65.00 -23.17
C GLU A 623 -9.78 64.47 -21.90
N ALA A 624 -9.11 63.63 -21.10
CA ALA A 624 -9.64 63.07 -19.87
C ALA A 624 -9.87 64.13 -18.76
N GLY A 625 -9.23 65.30 -18.87
CA GLY A 625 -9.34 66.38 -17.88
C GLY A 625 -8.74 66.07 -16.50
N THR A 626 -8.03 64.95 -16.35
CA THR A 626 -7.37 64.52 -15.11
C THR A 626 -6.04 63.82 -15.41
N SER A 627 -5.08 63.92 -14.49
CA SER A 627 -3.77 63.28 -14.62
C SER A 627 -3.76 61.84 -14.08
N GLU A 628 -2.82 61.00 -14.52
CA GLU A 628 -2.68 59.63 -13.99
C GLU A 628 -2.45 59.62 -12.47
N LYS A 629 -1.80 60.67 -11.93
CA LYS A 629 -1.54 60.82 -10.49
C LYS A 629 -2.82 61.10 -9.71
N GLU A 630 -3.67 61.99 -10.23
CA GLU A 630 -4.96 62.31 -9.62
C GLU A 630 -5.87 61.08 -9.58
N VAL A 631 -5.92 60.30 -10.67
CA VAL A 631 -6.69 59.04 -10.70
C VAL A 631 -6.17 58.05 -9.66
N LEU A 632 -4.86 57.89 -9.55
CA LEU A 632 -4.26 57.02 -8.55
C LEU A 632 -4.59 57.46 -7.11
N GLU A 633 -4.50 58.76 -6.82
CA GLU A 633 -4.85 59.31 -5.50
C GLU A 633 -6.33 59.15 -5.18
N LEU A 634 -7.21 59.38 -6.16
CA LEU A 634 -8.64 59.16 -6.03
C LEU A 634 -8.96 57.70 -5.72
N LEU A 635 -8.36 56.76 -6.46
CA LEU A 635 -8.52 55.32 -6.22
C LEU A 635 -8.05 54.93 -4.82
N ARG A 636 -6.86 55.39 -4.39
CA ARG A 636 -6.36 55.13 -3.02
C ARG A 636 -7.35 55.62 -1.97
N SER A 637 -7.85 56.85 -2.12
CA SER A 637 -8.82 57.42 -1.19
C SER A 637 -10.12 56.62 -1.10
N ARG A 638 -10.63 56.14 -2.25
CA ARG A 638 -11.85 55.31 -2.31
C ARG A 638 -11.62 53.91 -1.74
N ILE A 639 -10.47 53.30 -2.01
CA ILE A 639 -10.08 51.98 -1.47
C ILE A 639 -10.00 52.03 0.06
N GLU A 640 -9.35 53.05 0.62
CA GLU A 640 -9.25 53.24 2.08
C GLU A 640 -10.62 53.41 2.75
N ARG A 641 -11.58 54.04 2.06
CA ARG A 641 -12.93 54.29 2.56
C ARG A 641 -13.90 53.13 2.34
N ARG A 642 -13.58 52.15 1.50
CA ARG A 642 -14.48 51.02 1.15
C ARG A 642 -15.07 50.30 2.37
N PHE A 643 -14.30 50.20 3.45
CA PHE A 643 -14.72 49.50 4.68
C PHE A 643 -15.17 50.44 5.81
N ARG A 644 -15.19 51.75 5.57
CA ARG A 644 -15.77 52.71 6.52
C ARG A 644 -17.21 52.95 6.08
N PRO A 645 -18.22 52.57 6.88
CA PRO A 645 -19.58 53.00 6.59
C PRO A 645 -19.57 54.53 6.57
N ASP A 646 -20.16 55.13 5.53
CA ASP A 646 -20.35 56.57 5.46
C ASP A 646 -21.03 57.01 6.76
N ALA A 647 -20.31 57.79 7.59
CA ALA A 647 -20.87 58.41 8.80
C ALA A 647 -21.85 59.56 8.46
N SER A 648 -22.33 59.59 7.22
CA SER A 648 -23.24 60.59 6.66
C SER A 648 -24.26 59.89 5.76
N ARG A 649 -25.21 59.21 6.38
CA ARG A 649 -26.58 59.04 5.86
C ARG A 649 -27.56 59.32 6.97
#